data_AF-A0A933UXS7-F1
#
_entry.id   AF-A0A933UXS7-F1
#
_cell.length_a   1.000
_cell.length_b   1.000
_cell.length_c   1.000
_cell.angle_alpha   90.00
_cell.angle_beta   90.00
_cell.angle_gamma   90.00
#
_symmetry.space_group_name_H-M   'P 1'
#
loop_
_entity.id
_entity.type
_entity.pdbx_description
1 polymer ?
#
loop_
_entity_poly.entity_id
_entity_poly.type
_entity_poly.pdbx_seq_one_letter_code
_entity_poly.pdbx_strand_id
1 'polypeptide(L)'
;MRLIIRKSIFLLSAAAAFAGILSAADIDSGLAAWWSFNDGSGKGVYDSSGNSNHARMRGKENDWVTGRVGGAMKFNGVQVSADFAGPVLKTGSEDGAFTIAVWVKADVQDGRERMIVGKPGFHAGLLAHTEKGITTFGFTAWPKTGGSCTLLTPAITDVSEWHHLAAVFDARKVTLYLDGKAVQRGTFTGEFRDYPDAVSIGATGKNAFAFKGIIDEVRIYTRALAGEDIAALMLSDAVAAVAVVPGLEPVPSVTLEKNRPELSLPLFKGKPVIAHYMTQMSTVGSDKSYFMNPVYGTPDGPASNIGGAYTYRATFAEVLSNKTAEEAIEFDVRTAKRLGIDGFHFYYQSPDPDAYPSIGTRNNQIIRQFFKVLQDKKIDFKLTLCISHPNQKVEAKEKIRAAAQSISELLREFKDSPNWLRAPDGRIIFFTWATEGYSDGVFNYGDLFRKKDIEANVKALAEGYEAVRQMIGIPASFVYHVWDQDTMYKNARSKDIDFDSQYEKYIDAVLSYFPAVTGFVDYPANENTTKEWARWSDECKKRGRNYGQAVMTDYVKTYKKNGKLPNAPDFPALKLNETKMLYLVLPGAVPYRTLWQRAVDFDASFISYVTWNDYPEGHHLAPEVNRNFAFAVLTEYYEKLWRKLDARPTEDVVMVFYHKYPVNAEPVIFPMKAEVVSWHLGREPLDIKLLDIIDVAAILKTPGEIWVNGKKRLAANAGFTNVQIPMEIGQVKVEIRRNGAVVKTLTPPEWITDKPYRTDRLIYSYSTKCDAMYREIFGDLKVPVADEYAEDAAGVPNWRKRYKIPETSVLDIQERALPLSRWNGSFSGMQPVLVRNDKSFIQTLSSAGDTWVNANDLSGRLFLANDDTTLYVGVEVTDDVHVDPPDDPAMIWKADSVQLGIAARDGSKALECGAAIKGDNVLFNIWKTPVADADSRIKRTAVKDGMIVRYTFKVPLDLFGARPGDRIAVSALANDADKTERKVFLEFGSGIGITKDTEAYPRYQLSR
;
A
#
# COMPACT_ATOMS: atom_id res chain seq x y z
N MET A 1 -7.11 -66.98 -5.69
CA MET A 1 -5.74 -66.45 -5.46
C MET A 1 -4.93 -66.19 -6.74
N ARG A 2 -4.82 -67.14 -7.69
CA ARG A 2 -4.07 -66.93 -8.95
C ARG A 2 -4.65 -65.91 -9.95
N LEU A 3 -5.93 -65.54 -9.83
CA LEU A 3 -6.59 -64.54 -10.69
C LEU A 3 -6.39 -63.08 -10.21
N ILE A 4 -6.12 -62.89 -8.91
CA ILE A 4 -5.89 -61.57 -8.30
C ILE A 4 -4.43 -61.14 -8.58
N ILE A 5 -3.49 -62.08 -8.53
CA ILE A 5 -2.06 -61.82 -8.79
C ILE A 5 -1.81 -61.43 -10.26
N ARG A 6 -2.57 -61.97 -11.23
CA ARG A 6 -2.46 -61.59 -12.65
C ARG A 6 -3.02 -60.18 -12.95
N LYS A 7 -4.04 -59.71 -12.23
CA LYS A 7 -4.56 -58.33 -12.35
C LYS A 7 -3.61 -57.31 -11.71
N SER A 8 -3.01 -57.65 -10.57
CA SER A 8 -2.03 -56.78 -9.90
C SER A 8 -0.73 -56.62 -10.68
N ILE A 9 -0.23 -57.68 -11.34
CA ILE A 9 0.98 -57.60 -12.18
C ILE A 9 0.74 -56.75 -13.45
N PHE A 10 -0.45 -56.82 -14.06
CA PHE A 10 -0.80 -55.98 -15.22
C PHE A 10 -0.97 -54.49 -14.84
N LEU A 11 -1.51 -54.19 -13.65
CA LEU A 11 -1.63 -52.83 -13.11
C LEU A 11 -0.28 -52.23 -12.71
N LEU A 12 0.65 -53.03 -12.17
CA LEU A 12 2.02 -52.60 -11.85
C LEU A 12 2.89 -52.38 -13.09
N SER A 13 2.74 -53.21 -14.14
CA SER A 13 3.43 -52.99 -15.42
C SER A 13 2.88 -51.79 -16.20
N ALA A 14 1.56 -51.54 -16.12
CA ALA A 14 0.95 -50.34 -16.67
C ALA A 14 1.40 -49.09 -15.90
N ALA A 15 1.41 -49.11 -14.56
CA ALA A 15 1.88 -48.02 -13.71
C ALA A 15 3.39 -47.72 -13.83
N ALA A 16 4.24 -48.74 -14.08
CA ALA A 16 5.67 -48.54 -14.30
C ALA A 16 5.98 -47.96 -15.69
N ALA A 17 5.24 -48.37 -16.74
CA ALA A 17 5.27 -47.71 -18.05
C ALA A 17 4.71 -46.27 -17.96
N PHE A 18 3.69 -46.06 -17.11
CA PHE A 18 3.09 -44.75 -16.81
C PHE A 18 4.07 -43.80 -16.09
N ALA A 19 4.77 -44.29 -15.08
CA ALA A 19 5.80 -43.54 -14.36
C ALA A 19 7.03 -43.25 -15.23
N GLY A 20 7.38 -44.17 -16.15
CA GLY A 20 8.45 -43.96 -17.12
C GLY A 20 8.16 -42.87 -18.15
N ILE A 21 6.90 -42.73 -18.59
CA ILE A 21 6.46 -41.68 -19.52
C ILE A 21 6.37 -40.31 -18.81
N LEU A 22 5.83 -40.25 -17.58
CA LEU A 22 5.78 -38.99 -16.81
C LEU A 22 7.15 -38.50 -16.30
N SER A 23 8.09 -39.42 -16.04
CA SER A 23 9.44 -39.07 -15.56
C SER A 23 10.36 -38.46 -16.64
N ALA A 24 9.97 -38.54 -17.92
CA ALA A 24 10.78 -38.09 -19.05
C ALA A 24 10.15 -36.95 -19.87
N ALA A 25 8.84 -36.69 -19.69
CA ALA A 25 8.15 -35.63 -20.40
C ALA A 25 8.42 -34.26 -19.77
N ASP A 26 8.69 -33.27 -20.62
CA ASP A 26 8.82 -31.86 -20.20
C ASP A 26 7.50 -31.16 -20.51
N ILE A 27 6.64 -31.01 -19.50
CA ILE A 27 5.34 -30.32 -19.63
C ILE A 27 5.29 -28.99 -18.87
N ASP A 28 6.37 -28.60 -18.20
CA ASP A 28 6.43 -27.35 -17.42
C ASP A 28 7.25 -26.27 -18.14
N SER A 29 8.29 -26.66 -18.89
CA SER A 29 9.14 -25.72 -19.63
C SER A 29 8.34 -24.97 -20.69
N GLY A 30 8.51 -23.66 -20.75
CA GLY A 30 7.86 -22.81 -21.76
C GLY A 30 6.34 -22.73 -21.61
N LEU A 31 5.76 -23.19 -20.50
CA LEU A 31 4.35 -22.97 -20.17
C LEU A 31 4.14 -21.47 -19.92
N ALA A 32 3.36 -20.82 -20.77
CA ALA A 32 3.10 -19.38 -20.69
C ALA A 32 1.78 -19.07 -19.99
N ALA A 33 0.77 -19.92 -20.13
CA ALA A 33 -0.46 -19.83 -19.34
C ALA A 33 -1.14 -21.18 -19.20
N TRP A 34 -1.82 -21.36 -18.08
CA TRP A 34 -2.64 -22.53 -17.78
C TRP A 34 -3.90 -22.15 -17.02
N TRP A 35 -5.06 -22.25 -17.66
CA TRP A 35 -6.36 -22.02 -17.04
C TRP A 35 -7.06 -23.36 -16.79
N SER A 36 -7.02 -23.80 -15.53
CA SER A 36 -7.56 -25.09 -15.08
C SER A 36 -9.05 -25.04 -14.73
N PHE A 37 -9.66 -23.85 -14.69
CA PHE A 37 -11.07 -23.64 -14.34
C PHE A 37 -11.52 -24.27 -13.01
N ASN A 38 -10.59 -24.50 -12.08
CA ASN A 38 -10.85 -25.04 -10.75
C ASN A 38 -11.32 -23.99 -9.72
N ASP A 39 -11.51 -22.75 -10.15
CA ASP A 39 -11.82 -21.60 -9.30
C ASP A 39 -13.27 -21.63 -8.75
N GLY A 40 -14.17 -22.30 -9.48
CA GLY A 40 -15.49 -22.74 -9.00
C GLY A 40 -16.54 -21.66 -8.73
N SER A 41 -16.21 -20.36 -8.85
CA SER A 41 -17.15 -19.24 -8.70
C SER A 41 -16.55 -17.90 -9.19
N GLY A 42 -17.34 -16.82 -9.21
CA GLY A 42 -16.85 -15.48 -9.54
C GLY A 42 -16.60 -15.23 -11.04
N LYS A 43 -15.95 -14.10 -11.38
CA LYS A 43 -15.65 -13.67 -12.77
C LYS A 43 -14.18 -13.82 -13.19
N GLY A 44 -13.31 -14.21 -12.26
CA GLY A 44 -11.89 -14.45 -12.52
C GLY A 44 -11.64 -15.89 -12.97
N VAL A 45 -10.68 -16.09 -13.86
CA VAL A 45 -10.13 -17.41 -14.19
C VAL A 45 -8.63 -17.37 -13.93
N TYR A 46 -8.14 -18.18 -12.99
CA TYR A 46 -6.75 -18.08 -12.55
C TYR A 46 -5.80 -18.85 -13.49
N ASP A 47 -4.57 -18.35 -13.53
CA ASP A 47 -3.47 -18.87 -14.34
C ASP A 47 -2.60 -19.68 -13.38
N SER A 48 -2.68 -21.00 -13.53
CA SER A 48 -1.99 -22.00 -12.74
C SER A 48 -0.54 -22.21 -13.21
N SER A 49 -0.08 -21.53 -14.27
CA SER A 49 1.30 -21.62 -14.77
C SER A 49 2.32 -20.88 -13.90
N GLY A 50 1.87 -20.00 -13.00
CA GLY A 50 2.74 -19.13 -12.20
C GLY A 50 3.13 -17.80 -12.88
N ASN A 51 2.72 -17.57 -14.13
CA ASN A 51 3.06 -16.36 -14.89
C ASN A 51 2.05 -15.22 -14.73
N SER A 52 1.00 -15.41 -13.93
CA SER A 52 -0.02 -14.40 -13.63
C SER A 52 -0.81 -13.88 -14.85
N ASN A 53 -0.90 -14.69 -15.92
CA ASN A 53 -1.69 -14.40 -17.14
C ASN A 53 -3.18 -14.72 -16.93
N HIS A 54 -3.76 -14.19 -15.87
CA HIS A 54 -5.13 -14.48 -15.49
C HIS A 54 -6.18 -13.92 -16.48
N ALA A 55 -7.37 -14.52 -16.47
CA ALA A 55 -8.48 -14.11 -17.31
C ALA A 55 -9.60 -13.42 -16.54
N ARG A 56 -10.42 -12.68 -17.28
CA ARG A 56 -11.72 -12.20 -16.82
C ARG A 56 -12.83 -12.63 -17.77
N MET A 57 -13.89 -13.19 -17.22
CA MET A 57 -15.09 -13.54 -17.97
C MET A 57 -15.93 -12.31 -18.36
N ARG A 58 -16.47 -12.32 -19.58
CA ARG A 58 -17.47 -11.38 -20.09
C ARG A 58 -18.81 -12.09 -20.26
N GLY A 59 -19.85 -11.61 -19.57
CA GLY A 59 -21.20 -12.19 -19.62
C GLY A 59 -22.00 -11.92 -18.33
N LYS A 60 -23.31 -12.24 -18.35
CA LYS A 60 -24.21 -12.12 -17.18
C LYS A 60 -24.39 -13.43 -16.41
N GLU A 61 -24.01 -14.58 -16.96
CA GLU A 61 -24.20 -15.91 -16.35
C GLU A 61 -22.86 -16.67 -16.33
N ASN A 62 -22.49 -17.22 -15.17
CA ASN A 62 -21.28 -17.99 -14.96
C ASN A 62 -21.70 -19.45 -14.70
N ASP A 63 -21.63 -20.31 -15.72
CA ASP A 63 -21.96 -21.73 -15.59
C ASP A 63 -20.66 -22.54 -15.33
N TRP A 64 -20.08 -22.37 -14.14
CA TRP A 64 -19.07 -23.28 -13.64
C TRP A 64 -19.70 -24.68 -13.48
N VAL A 65 -19.05 -25.70 -14.03
CA VAL A 65 -19.51 -27.09 -14.00
C VAL A 65 -18.39 -28.02 -13.57
N THR A 66 -18.72 -29.26 -13.25
CA THR A 66 -17.69 -30.29 -13.06
C THR A 66 -17.00 -30.58 -14.39
N GLY A 67 -15.68 -30.50 -14.37
CA GLY A 67 -14.79 -30.63 -15.53
C GLY A 67 -14.28 -32.03 -15.78
N ARG A 68 -13.30 -32.11 -16.68
CA ARG A 68 -12.44 -33.27 -16.84
C ARG A 68 -11.49 -33.40 -15.65
N VAL A 69 -10.98 -32.28 -15.14
CA VAL A 69 -10.15 -32.18 -13.94
C VAL A 69 -10.77 -31.15 -12.99
N GLY A 70 -11.50 -31.62 -11.98
CA GLY A 70 -12.15 -30.73 -11.01
C GLY A 70 -13.27 -29.88 -11.62
N GLY A 71 -13.05 -28.58 -11.80
CA GLY A 71 -13.99 -27.61 -12.37
C GLY A 71 -13.76 -27.35 -13.86
N ALA A 72 -14.78 -26.88 -14.57
CA ALA A 72 -14.71 -26.47 -15.97
C ALA A 72 -15.69 -25.34 -16.26
N MET A 73 -15.55 -24.73 -17.45
CA MET A 73 -16.41 -23.66 -17.90
C MET A 73 -17.37 -24.12 -18.98
N LYS A 74 -18.67 -23.86 -18.80
CA LYS A 74 -19.71 -24.11 -19.80
C LYS A 74 -20.02 -22.86 -20.60
N PHE A 75 -20.05 -23.02 -21.92
CA PHE A 75 -20.34 -21.99 -22.92
C PHE A 75 -21.67 -22.29 -23.62
N ASN A 76 -22.52 -21.28 -23.77
CA ASN A 76 -23.90 -21.42 -24.26
C ASN A 76 -24.09 -21.06 -25.74
N GLY A 77 -23.02 -20.69 -26.46
CA GLY A 77 -23.08 -20.32 -27.87
C GLY A 77 -23.60 -18.92 -28.19
N VAL A 78 -23.89 -18.09 -27.18
CA VAL A 78 -24.46 -16.74 -27.35
C VAL A 78 -23.53 -15.64 -26.81
N GLN A 79 -23.11 -15.70 -25.54
CA GLN A 79 -22.15 -14.74 -24.96
C GLN A 79 -21.44 -15.29 -23.72
N VAL A 80 -20.24 -15.86 -23.90
CA VAL A 80 -19.20 -15.91 -22.86
C VAL A 80 -17.84 -15.88 -23.59
N SER A 81 -17.08 -14.80 -23.45
CA SER A 81 -15.64 -14.80 -23.75
C SER A 81 -14.89 -14.57 -22.45
N ALA A 82 -13.83 -15.33 -22.21
CA ALA A 82 -12.80 -14.87 -21.29
C ALA A 82 -11.84 -13.98 -22.07
N ASP A 83 -11.59 -12.77 -21.58
CA ASP A 83 -10.62 -11.83 -22.13
C ASP A 83 -9.43 -11.78 -21.16
N PHE A 84 -8.23 -11.91 -21.70
CA PHE A 84 -7.01 -12.16 -20.93
C PHE A 84 -6.11 -10.93 -20.93
N ALA A 85 -5.32 -10.71 -19.88
CA ALA A 85 -4.34 -9.63 -19.89
C ALA A 85 -3.03 -10.12 -20.52
N GLY A 86 -2.63 -9.53 -21.65
CA GLY A 86 -1.28 -9.65 -22.24
C GLY A 86 -1.15 -10.58 -23.46
N PRO A 87 -0.05 -10.44 -24.25
CA PRO A 87 0.22 -11.25 -25.44
C PRO A 87 0.85 -12.60 -25.05
N VAL A 88 0.04 -13.50 -24.47
CA VAL A 88 0.45 -14.86 -24.07
C VAL A 88 0.80 -15.71 -25.29
N LEU A 89 0.04 -15.56 -26.37
CA LEU A 89 0.30 -16.18 -27.66
C LEU A 89 0.95 -15.14 -28.60
N LYS A 90 2.27 -15.25 -28.77
CA LYS A 90 3.07 -14.41 -29.68
C LYS A 90 3.16 -15.10 -31.04
N THR A 91 2.50 -14.53 -32.04
CA THR A 91 2.49 -15.09 -33.40
C THR A 91 3.44 -14.36 -34.36
N GLY A 92 4.10 -13.29 -33.92
CA GLY A 92 4.81 -12.32 -34.78
C GLY A 92 6.23 -12.67 -35.27
N SER A 93 6.74 -13.89 -35.09
CA SER A 93 8.05 -14.29 -35.63
C SER A 93 7.92 -15.40 -36.67
N GLU A 94 8.55 -15.23 -37.83
CA GLU A 94 8.53 -16.20 -38.95
C GLU A 94 9.11 -17.58 -38.59
N ASP A 95 9.86 -17.66 -37.48
CA ASP A 95 10.47 -18.87 -36.89
C ASP A 95 9.85 -19.27 -35.52
N GLY A 96 8.68 -18.72 -35.17
CA GLY A 96 8.07 -18.95 -33.86
C GLY A 96 7.55 -20.39 -33.68
N ALA A 97 7.66 -20.91 -32.45
CA ALA A 97 7.07 -22.18 -32.05
C ALA A 97 6.08 -21.96 -30.90
N PHE A 98 4.93 -22.64 -30.94
CA PHE A 98 3.96 -22.60 -29.84
C PHE A 98 3.10 -23.86 -29.81
N THR A 99 2.50 -24.11 -28.66
CA THR A 99 1.51 -25.18 -28.48
C THR A 99 0.29 -24.65 -27.77
N ILE A 100 -0.90 -25.01 -28.26
CA ILE A 100 -2.18 -24.80 -27.57
C ILE A 100 -2.76 -26.18 -27.26
N ALA A 101 -3.13 -26.43 -26.00
CA ALA A 101 -3.76 -27.68 -25.57
C ALA A 101 -4.99 -27.40 -24.71
N VAL A 102 -6.02 -28.23 -24.82
CA VAL A 102 -7.31 -28.04 -24.14
C VAL A 102 -8.07 -29.36 -24.01
N TRP A 103 -8.84 -29.50 -22.93
CA TRP A 103 -9.90 -30.49 -22.84
C TRP A 103 -11.23 -29.85 -23.26
N VAL A 104 -11.95 -30.51 -24.17
CA VAL A 104 -13.20 -29.98 -24.72
C VAL A 104 -14.28 -31.05 -24.79
N LYS A 105 -15.52 -30.65 -24.48
CA LYS A 105 -16.74 -31.45 -24.62
C LYS A 105 -17.77 -30.59 -25.34
N ALA A 106 -18.02 -30.81 -26.62
CA ALA A 106 -18.77 -29.86 -27.44
C ALA A 106 -20.24 -30.28 -27.64
N ASP A 107 -21.13 -29.30 -27.82
CA ASP A 107 -22.57 -29.49 -28.05
C ASP A 107 -22.98 -28.85 -29.39
N VAL A 108 -22.53 -29.45 -30.50
CA VAL A 108 -22.59 -28.84 -31.84
C VAL A 108 -23.46 -29.65 -32.81
N GLN A 109 -24.53 -29.02 -33.33
CA GLN A 109 -25.44 -29.57 -34.36
C GLN A 109 -26.05 -28.45 -35.26
N ASP A 110 -25.43 -27.26 -35.37
CA ASP A 110 -26.04 -26.10 -36.07
C ASP A 110 -25.33 -25.65 -37.36
N GLY A 111 -24.36 -26.43 -37.85
CA GLY A 111 -23.70 -26.20 -39.15
C GLY A 111 -22.75 -25.00 -39.20
N ARG A 112 -22.24 -24.54 -38.05
CA ARG A 112 -21.37 -23.34 -37.95
C ARG A 112 -19.99 -23.67 -37.40
N GLU A 113 -19.04 -22.78 -37.69
CA GLU A 113 -17.73 -22.74 -37.03
C GLU A 113 -17.82 -22.08 -35.66
N ARG A 114 -17.11 -22.66 -34.69
CA ARG A 114 -17.18 -22.29 -33.26
C ARG A 114 -15.77 -22.28 -32.66
N MET A 115 -15.35 -21.17 -32.07
CA MET A 115 -13.98 -20.98 -31.59
C MET A 115 -13.82 -21.47 -30.14
N ILE A 116 -12.92 -22.44 -29.92
CA ILE A 116 -12.63 -23.01 -28.60
C ILE A 116 -11.61 -22.13 -27.88
N VAL A 117 -10.46 -21.86 -28.52
CA VAL A 117 -9.41 -20.95 -28.04
C VAL A 117 -8.84 -20.23 -29.25
N GLY A 118 -8.77 -18.90 -29.25
CA GLY A 118 -8.18 -18.18 -30.37
C GLY A 118 -7.87 -16.71 -30.11
N LYS A 119 -6.99 -16.15 -30.95
CA LYS A 119 -6.63 -14.73 -30.91
C LYS A 119 -7.53 -13.90 -31.86
N PRO A 120 -8.10 -12.75 -31.43
CA PRO A 120 -8.88 -11.84 -32.28
C PRO A 120 -8.04 -11.26 -33.43
N GLY A 121 -8.69 -10.93 -34.56
CA GLY A 121 -8.04 -10.29 -35.71
C GLY A 121 -7.52 -11.28 -36.76
N PHE A 122 -8.39 -12.13 -37.31
CA PHE A 122 -8.12 -13.18 -38.30
C PHE A 122 -7.78 -14.59 -37.77
N HIS A 123 -8.28 -14.96 -36.58
CA HIS A 123 -8.52 -16.37 -36.19
C HIS A 123 -7.31 -17.31 -36.30
N ALA A 124 -6.32 -17.15 -35.40
CA ALA A 124 -5.36 -18.21 -35.10
C ALA A 124 -5.80 -18.94 -33.81
N GLY A 125 -6.12 -20.23 -33.89
CA GLY A 125 -6.67 -20.95 -32.75
C GLY A 125 -7.28 -22.32 -33.03
N LEU A 126 -7.83 -22.93 -31.97
CA LEU A 126 -8.56 -24.19 -31.98
C LEU A 126 -10.06 -23.94 -32.15
N LEU A 127 -10.71 -24.74 -33.00
CA LEU A 127 -12.12 -24.61 -33.34
C LEU A 127 -12.86 -25.95 -33.36
N ALA A 128 -14.19 -25.88 -33.29
CA ALA A 128 -15.11 -26.92 -33.70
C ALA A 128 -15.82 -26.48 -34.99
N HIS A 129 -15.93 -27.39 -35.95
CA HIS A 129 -16.56 -27.16 -37.25
C HIS A 129 -17.59 -28.25 -37.51
N THR A 130 -18.81 -27.88 -37.88
CA THR A 130 -19.84 -28.83 -38.29
C THR A 130 -20.26 -28.55 -39.73
N GLU A 131 -20.06 -29.51 -40.63
CA GLU A 131 -20.55 -29.47 -42.01
C GLU A 131 -21.44 -30.69 -42.28
N LYS A 132 -22.65 -30.47 -42.81
CA LYS A 132 -23.60 -31.54 -43.20
C LYS A 132 -23.87 -32.57 -42.09
N GLY A 133 -23.90 -32.12 -40.83
CA GLY A 133 -24.14 -32.97 -39.66
C GLY A 133 -22.91 -33.75 -39.17
N ILE A 134 -21.73 -33.51 -39.74
CA ILE A 134 -20.46 -34.11 -39.32
C ILE A 134 -19.67 -33.05 -38.56
N THR A 135 -19.35 -33.34 -37.29
CA THR A 135 -18.53 -32.45 -36.46
C THR A 135 -17.06 -32.90 -36.46
N THR A 136 -16.16 -31.93 -36.61
CA THR A 136 -14.71 -32.07 -36.52
C THR A 136 -14.15 -31.01 -35.59
N PHE A 137 -13.00 -31.28 -34.97
CA PHE A 137 -12.19 -30.26 -34.34
C PHE A 137 -11.09 -29.81 -35.30
N GLY A 138 -10.50 -28.65 -35.05
CA GLY A 138 -9.48 -28.15 -35.95
C GLY A 138 -8.60 -27.06 -35.39
N PHE A 139 -7.55 -26.77 -36.15
CA PHE A 139 -6.76 -25.57 -36.03
C PHE A 139 -7.02 -24.69 -37.25
N THR A 140 -7.29 -23.41 -37.04
CA THR A 140 -7.35 -22.40 -38.10
C THR A 140 -6.30 -21.33 -37.87
N ALA A 141 -5.72 -20.84 -38.96
CA ALA A 141 -4.88 -19.65 -39.00
C ALA A 141 -5.09 -18.91 -40.32
N TRP A 142 -5.26 -17.59 -40.28
CA TRP A 142 -5.42 -16.79 -41.50
C TRP A 142 -4.19 -15.92 -41.73
N PRO A 143 -3.57 -15.99 -42.92
CA PRO A 143 -2.46 -15.12 -43.29
C PRO A 143 -2.84 -13.64 -43.40
N LYS A 144 -1.86 -12.75 -43.17
CA LYS A 144 -1.97 -11.31 -43.46
C LYS A 144 -2.40 -10.99 -44.90
N THR A 145 -2.05 -11.85 -45.85
CA THR A 145 -2.33 -11.71 -47.28
C THR A 145 -3.73 -12.20 -47.70
N GLY A 146 -4.54 -12.71 -46.76
CA GLY A 146 -5.84 -13.31 -47.02
C GLY A 146 -5.80 -14.82 -47.26
N GLY A 147 -6.97 -15.47 -47.16
CA GLY A 147 -7.13 -16.94 -47.16
C GLY A 147 -7.15 -17.53 -45.74
N SER A 148 -7.41 -18.83 -45.62
CA SER A 148 -7.36 -19.57 -44.35
C SER A 148 -6.60 -20.88 -44.51
N CYS A 149 -5.82 -21.22 -43.49
CA CYS A 149 -5.21 -22.53 -43.31
C CYS A 149 -5.99 -23.23 -42.20
N THR A 150 -6.86 -24.16 -42.57
CA THR A 150 -7.67 -24.93 -41.63
C THR A 150 -7.30 -26.40 -41.72
N LEU A 151 -6.91 -26.99 -40.59
CA LEU A 151 -6.73 -28.43 -40.43
C LEU A 151 -7.85 -28.98 -39.58
N LEU A 152 -8.56 -29.98 -40.09
CA LEU A 152 -9.68 -30.63 -39.41
C LEU A 152 -9.34 -32.07 -39.06
N THR A 153 -9.72 -32.52 -37.88
CA THR A 153 -9.68 -33.95 -37.52
C THR A 153 -10.57 -34.78 -38.46
N PRO A 154 -10.42 -36.11 -38.48
CA PRO A 154 -11.50 -36.99 -38.93
C PRO A 154 -12.81 -36.70 -38.18
N ALA A 155 -13.93 -37.16 -38.75
CA ALA A 155 -15.25 -37.04 -38.16
C ALA A 155 -15.27 -37.59 -36.72
N ILE A 156 -15.81 -36.80 -35.79
CA ILE A 156 -15.91 -37.15 -34.37
C ILE A 156 -17.34 -37.63 -34.12
N THR A 157 -17.48 -38.91 -33.82
CA THR A 157 -18.79 -39.56 -33.65
C THR A 157 -19.39 -39.34 -32.26
N ASP A 158 -18.57 -39.00 -31.28
CA ASP A 158 -18.87 -38.85 -29.86
C ASP A 158 -18.49 -37.46 -29.33
N VAL A 159 -18.72 -36.41 -30.13
CA VAL A 159 -18.41 -35.01 -29.82
C VAL A 159 -18.90 -34.51 -28.45
N SER A 160 -19.92 -35.16 -27.91
CA SER A 160 -20.46 -34.92 -26.57
C SER A 160 -19.67 -35.59 -25.44
N GLU A 161 -18.53 -36.21 -25.71
CA GLU A 161 -17.59 -36.74 -24.71
C GLU A 161 -16.35 -35.83 -24.58
N TRP A 162 -15.54 -36.08 -23.56
CA TRP A 162 -14.31 -35.32 -23.34
C TRP A 162 -13.22 -35.74 -24.32
N HIS A 163 -12.71 -34.79 -25.10
CA HIS A 163 -11.55 -34.98 -25.97
C HIS A 163 -10.42 -34.02 -25.59
N HIS A 164 -9.18 -34.51 -25.67
CA HIS A 164 -7.99 -33.68 -25.53
C HIS A 164 -7.53 -33.23 -26.92
N LEU A 165 -7.59 -31.93 -27.16
CA LEU A 165 -7.22 -31.31 -28.44
C LEU A 165 -5.95 -30.49 -28.25
N ALA A 166 -4.96 -30.69 -29.13
CA ALA A 166 -3.77 -29.85 -29.13
C ALA A 166 -3.30 -29.52 -30.55
N ALA A 167 -2.81 -28.30 -30.75
CA ALA A 167 -2.14 -27.88 -31.97
C ALA A 167 -0.71 -27.44 -31.65
N VAL A 168 0.26 -28.05 -32.33
CA VAL A 168 1.68 -27.74 -32.25
C VAL A 168 2.09 -27.02 -33.52
N PHE A 169 2.56 -25.78 -33.38
CA PHE A 169 3.15 -24.99 -34.45
C PHE A 169 4.67 -24.95 -34.27
N ASP A 170 5.40 -25.36 -35.31
CA ASP A 170 6.87 -25.38 -35.32
C ASP A 170 7.37 -24.97 -36.70
N ALA A 171 7.94 -23.75 -36.80
CA ALA A 171 8.55 -23.23 -38.03
C ALA A 171 7.71 -23.49 -39.30
N ARG A 172 6.44 -23.06 -39.27
CA ARG A 172 5.39 -23.21 -40.32
C ARG A 172 4.70 -24.56 -40.39
N LYS A 173 5.17 -25.60 -39.71
CA LYS A 173 4.48 -26.89 -39.64
C LYS A 173 3.44 -26.84 -38.53
N VAL A 174 2.22 -27.25 -38.84
CA VAL A 174 1.15 -27.44 -37.86
C VAL A 174 0.88 -28.93 -37.74
N THR A 175 0.94 -29.45 -36.52
CA THR A 175 0.47 -30.81 -36.21
C THR A 175 -0.71 -30.72 -35.26
N LEU A 176 -1.84 -31.29 -35.67
CA LEU A 176 -3.05 -31.39 -34.86
C LEU A 176 -3.09 -32.76 -34.17
N TYR A 177 -3.30 -32.74 -32.86
CA TYR A 177 -3.42 -33.91 -32.01
C TYR A 177 -4.84 -34.02 -31.46
N LEU A 178 -5.40 -35.22 -31.51
CA LEU A 178 -6.65 -35.59 -30.86
C LEU A 178 -6.38 -36.79 -29.96
N ASP A 179 -6.74 -36.68 -28.69
CA ASP A 179 -6.57 -37.71 -27.67
C ASP A 179 -5.14 -38.29 -27.63
N GLY A 180 -4.17 -37.36 -27.63
CA GLY A 180 -2.74 -37.65 -27.53
C GLY A 180 -2.09 -38.14 -28.83
N LYS A 181 -2.86 -38.30 -29.93
CA LYS A 181 -2.35 -38.83 -31.21
C LYS A 181 -2.37 -37.77 -32.29
N ALA A 182 -1.30 -37.68 -33.08
CA ALA A 182 -1.26 -36.81 -34.25
C ALA A 182 -2.25 -37.30 -35.32
N VAL A 183 -3.26 -36.51 -35.64
CA VAL A 183 -4.34 -36.86 -36.59
C VAL A 183 -4.29 -36.08 -37.89
N GLN A 184 -3.67 -34.90 -37.90
CA GLN A 184 -3.46 -34.12 -39.12
C GLN A 184 -2.14 -33.34 -39.08
N ARG A 185 -1.61 -33.08 -40.27
CA ARG A 185 -0.42 -32.24 -40.47
C ARG A 185 -0.65 -31.30 -41.65
N GLY A 186 -0.17 -30.09 -41.52
CA GLY A 186 -0.20 -29.11 -42.60
C GLY A 186 0.95 -28.13 -42.51
N THR A 187 1.05 -27.29 -43.53
CA THR A 187 2.04 -26.23 -43.60
C THR A 187 1.31 -24.90 -43.74
N PHE A 188 1.58 -23.97 -42.83
CA PHE A 188 1.13 -22.60 -42.92
C PHE A 188 2.12 -21.80 -43.77
N THR A 189 1.70 -21.38 -44.96
CA THR A 189 2.58 -20.70 -45.94
C THR A 189 2.50 -19.17 -45.88
N GLY A 190 1.76 -18.62 -44.92
CA GLY A 190 1.58 -17.17 -44.74
C GLY A 190 2.34 -16.58 -43.55
N GLU A 191 2.21 -15.27 -43.37
CA GLU A 191 2.64 -14.56 -42.16
C GLU A 191 1.46 -14.39 -41.21
N PHE A 192 1.69 -14.66 -39.92
CA PHE A 192 0.74 -14.27 -38.89
C PHE A 192 0.70 -12.74 -38.77
N ARG A 193 -0.49 -12.20 -38.54
CA ARG A 193 -0.65 -10.82 -38.13
C ARG A 193 -0.70 -10.78 -36.60
N ASP A 194 0.29 -10.14 -35.98
CA ASP A 194 0.31 -9.99 -34.52
C ASP A 194 -0.52 -8.76 -34.10
N TYR A 195 -1.72 -9.02 -33.58
CA TYR A 195 -2.57 -7.99 -32.98
C TYR A 195 -2.26 -7.84 -31.48
N PRO A 196 -2.39 -6.63 -30.91
CA PRO A 196 -2.24 -6.43 -29.47
C PRO A 196 -3.38 -7.06 -28.65
N ASP A 197 -4.44 -7.53 -29.31
CA ASP A 197 -5.58 -8.18 -28.68
C ASP A 197 -5.17 -9.47 -27.96
N ALA A 198 -5.81 -9.70 -26.82
CA ALA A 198 -5.58 -10.88 -26.00
C ALA A 198 -6.11 -12.16 -26.65
N VAL A 199 -5.59 -13.32 -26.23
CA VAL A 199 -6.25 -14.61 -26.50
C VAL A 199 -7.69 -14.56 -25.96
N SER A 200 -8.60 -15.34 -26.53
CA SER A 200 -9.97 -15.50 -26.06
C SER A 200 -10.34 -16.99 -26.02
N ILE A 201 -11.13 -17.38 -25.02
CA ILE A 201 -11.65 -18.74 -24.86
C ILE A 201 -13.16 -18.72 -25.02
N GLY A 202 -13.67 -19.66 -25.82
CA GLY A 202 -15.09 -19.83 -26.11
C GLY A 202 -15.71 -18.82 -27.08
N ALA A 203 -14.92 -17.93 -27.68
CA ALA A 203 -15.31 -17.02 -28.76
C ALA A 203 -14.06 -16.40 -29.41
N THR A 204 -14.26 -15.48 -30.36
CA THR A 204 -13.20 -14.60 -30.90
C THR A 204 -13.76 -13.20 -31.19
N GLY A 205 -12.99 -12.15 -30.86
CA GLY A 205 -13.46 -10.76 -30.97
C GLY A 205 -14.69 -10.45 -30.12
N LYS A 206 -15.48 -9.42 -30.47
CA LYS A 206 -16.76 -9.05 -29.80
C LYS A 206 -17.86 -10.13 -30.02
N ASN A 207 -17.65 -11.36 -29.55
CA ASN A 207 -18.55 -12.52 -29.59
C ASN A 207 -18.78 -13.17 -30.97
N ALA A 208 -17.83 -13.10 -31.91
CA ALA A 208 -17.93 -13.88 -33.14
C ALA A 208 -17.61 -15.36 -32.86
N PHE A 209 -18.25 -16.28 -33.60
CA PHE A 209 -18.02 -17.74 -33.52
C PHE A 209 -18.12 -18.33 -32.10
N ALA A 210 -19.04 -17.85 -31.26
CA ALA A 210 -19.16 -18.25 -29.85
C ALA A 210 -19.38 -19.76 -29.68
N PHE A 211 -18.54 -20.43 -28.89
CA PHE A 211 -18.59 -21.87 -28.63
C PHE A 211 -19.80 -22.30 -27.79
N LYS A 212 -20.27 -23.52 -28.02
CA LYS A 212 -21.31 -24.17 -27.23
C LYS A 212 -20.80 -25.54 -26.77
N GLY A 213 -20.64 -25.70 -25.46
CA GLY A 213 -20.00 -26.88 -24.87
C GLY A 213 -19.28 -26.55 -23.57
N ILE A 214 -18.42 -27.45 -23.11
CA ILE A 214 -17.63 -27.31 -21.89
C ILE A 214 -16.14 -27.34 -22.27
N ILE A 215 -15.37 -26.42 -21.70
CA ILE A 215 -13.92 -26.31 -21.90
C ILE A 215 -13.23 -26.43 -20.53
N ASP A 216 -12.12 -27.15 -20.50
CA ASP A 216 -11.30 -27.39 -19.32
C ASP A 216 -9.79 -27.39 -19.66
N GLU A 217 -8.95 -27.14 -18.65
CA GLU A 217 -7.49 -27.35 -18.71
C GLU A 217 -6.78 -26.70 -19.93
N VAL A 218 -7.06 -25.42 -20.19
CA VAL A 218 -6.50 -24.70 -21.35
C VAL A 218 -5.07 -24.29 -21.07
N ARG A 219 -4.13 -24.71 -21.92
CA ARG A 219 -2.70 -24.41 -21.79
C ARG A 219 -2.11 -23.81 -23.06
N ILE A 220 -1.22 -22.85 -22.89
CA ILE A 220 -0.45 -22.22 -23.95
C ILE A 220 1.04 -22.30 -23.62
N TYR A 221 1.82 -22.79 -24.57
CA TYR A 221 3.28 -22.88 -24.48
C TYR A 221 3.95 -22.01 -25.52
N THR A 222 5.06 -21.37 -25.16
CA THR A 222 5.94 -20.60 -26.07
C THR A 222 6.92 -21.47 -26.84
N ARG A 223 6.68 -22.79 -26.90
CA ARG A 223 7.48 -23.76 -27.65
C ARG A 223 6.59 -24.84 -28.27
N ALA A 224 7.17 -25.58 -29.20
CA ALA A 224 6.58 -26.81 -29.70
C ALA A 224 6.79 -27.94 -28.66
N LEU A 225 5.69 -28.56 -28.23
CA LEU A 225 5.75 -29.78 -27.42
C LEU A 225 6.01 -30.99 -28.31
N ALA A 226 6.80 -31.94 -27.82
CA ALA A 226 6.98 -33.22 -28.49
C ALA A 226 5.69 -34.05 -28.41
N GLY A 227 5.51 -35.01 -29.34
CA GLY A 227 4.33 -35.87 -29.31
C GLY A 227 4.20 -36.68 -28.02
N GLU A 228 5.32 -37.04 -27.40
CA GLU A 228 5.36 -37.71 -26.10
C GLU A 228 4.95 -36.78 -24.94
N ASP A 229 5.35 -35.50 -24.97
CA ASP A 229 4.88 -34.49 -24.01
C ASP A 229 3.36 -34.26 -24.14
N ILE A 230 2.81 -34.26 -25.35
CA ILE A 230 1.36 -34.15 -25.58
C ILE A 230 0.60 -35.35 -25.01
N ALA A 231 1.12 -36.56 -25.21
CA ALA A 231 0.53 -37.77 -24.65
C ALA A 231 0.65 -37.78 -23.12
N ALA A 232 1.79 -37.36 -22.56
CA ALA A 232 2.01 -37.22 -21.13
C ALA A 232 1.10 -36.15 -20.51
N LEU A 233 0.93 -35.01 -21.17
CA LEU A 233 0.04 -33.93 -20.73
C LEU A 233 -1.41 -34.43 -20.58
N MET A 234 -1.95 -35.08 -21.61
CA MET A 234 -3.27 -35.69 -21.58
C MET A 234 -3.41 -36.72 -20.44
N LEU A 235 -2.39 -37.57 -20.26
CA LEU A 235 -2.40 -38.62 -19.23
C LEU A 235 -2.25 -38.04 -17.80
N SER A 236 -1.45 -36.99 -17.63
CA SER A 236 -1.25 -36.31 -16.35
C SER A 236 -2.56 -35.69 -15.85
N ASP A 237 -3.32 -35.05 -16.74
CA ASP A 237 -4.65 -34.54 -16.45
C ASP A 237 -5.62 -35.67 -16.11
N ALA A 238 -5.53 -36.82 -16.79
CA ALA A 238 -6.38 -37.98 -16.50
C ALA A 238 -6.07 -38.61 -15.13
N VAL A 239 -4.82 -38.57 -14.66
CA VAL A 239 -4.47 -39.00 -13.29
C VAL A 239 -4.91 -37.97 -12.26
N ALA A 240 -4.75 -36.68 -12.56
CA ALA A 240 -5.30 -35.61 -11.73
C ALA A 240 -6.83 -35.75 -11.59
N ALA A 241 -7.55 -36.11 -12.65
CA ALA A 241 -8.98 -36.41 -12.62
C ALA A 241 -9.37 -37.59 -11.71
N VAL A 242 -8.49 -38.58 -11.54
CA VAL A 242 -8.70 -39.72 -10.64
C VAL A 242 -8.29 -39.39 -9.19
N ALA A 243 -7.35 -38.45 -9.01
CA ALA A 243 -6.97 -37.90 -7.71
C ALA A 243 -7.94 -36.80 -7.21
N VAL A 244 -8.70 -36.18 -8.12
CA VAL A 244 -9.63 -35.09 -7.86
C VAL A 244 -11.06 -35.60 -8.09
N VAL A 245 -11.61 -36.27 -7.09
CA VAL A 245 -13.01 -36.03 -6.72
C VAL A 245 -12.98 -35.23 -5.43
N PRO A 246 -13.21 -33.92 -5.52
CA PRO A 246 -14.10 -33.29 -4.58
C PRO A 246 -15.14 -32.49 -5.37
N GLY A 247 -16.38 -32.97 -5.35
CA GLY A 247 -17.45 -31.99 -5.13
C GLY A 247 -17.08 -31.24 -3.84
N LEU A 248 -17.23 -29.91 -3.85
CA LEU A 248 -17.06 -29.01 -2.69
C LEU A 248 -17.16 -29.80 -1.40
N GLU A 249 -16.03 -30.14 -0.75
CA GLU A 249 -16.13 -30.91 0.48
C GLU A 249 -17.09 -30.14 1.41
N PRO A 250 -18.14 -30.80 1.93
CA PRO A 250 -19.07 -30.12 2.79
C PRO A 250 -18.27 -29.58 3.97
N VAL A 251 -18.45 -28.29 4.29
CA VAL A 251 -17.84 -27.71 5.48
C VAL A 251 -18.26 -28.60 6.66
N PRO A 252 -17.31 -29.17 7.41
CA PRO A 252 -17.65 -30.14 8.44
C PRO A 252 -18.56 -29.47 9.48
N SER A 253 -19.59 -30.19 9.91
CA SER A 253 -20.40 -29.75 11.04
C SER A 253 -19.59 -29.98 12.32
N VAL A 254 -19.15 -28.89 12.93
CA VAL A 254 -18.38 -28.92 14.17
C VAL A 254 -19.28 -28.52 15.32
N THR A 255 -19.18 -29.24 16.44
CA THR A 255 -19.75 -28.81 17.71
C THR A 255 -18.67 -28.92 18.78
N LEU A 256 -18.40 -27.82 19.48
CA LEU A 256 -17.35 -27.77 20.50
C LEU A 256 -17.92 -27.82 21.93
N GLU A 257 -17.29 -28.63 22.77
CA GLU A 257 -17.48 -28.58 24.22
C GLU A 257 -16.64 -27.45 24.84
N LYS A 258 -17.08 -26.95 26.00
CA LYS A 258 -16.30 -25.97 26.78
C LYS A 258 -15.08 -26.62 27.40
N ASN A 259 -14.01 -25.84 27.55
CA ASN A 259 -12.84 -26.18 28.36
C ASN A 259 -12.19 -27.52 28.00
N ARG A 260 -12.19 -27.86 26.70
CA ARG A 260 -11.57 -29.09 26.21
C ARG A 260 -10.10 -29.19 26.69
N PRO A 261 -9.60 -30.37 27.06
CA PRO A 261 -8.27 -30.52 27.68
C PRO A 261 -7.12 -29.93 26.84
N GLU A 262 -7.22 -29.98 25.51
CA GLU A 262 -6.22 -29.47 24.57
C GLU A 262 -6.00 -27.95 24.68
N LEU A 263 -6.96 -27.22 25.24
CA LEU A 263 -6.84 -25.78 25.45
C LEU A 263 -5.86 -25.42 26.56
N SER A 264 -5.54 -26.36 27.46
CA SER A 264 -4.58 -26.18 28.55
C SER A 264 -3.16 -26.64 28.19
N LEU A 265 -2.97 -27.17 26.99
CA LEU A 265 -1.66 -27.60 26.52
C LEU A 265 -0.77 -26.37 26.23
N PRO A 266 0.55 -26.44 26.52
CA PRO A 266 1.46 -25.35 26.21
C PRO A 266 1.40 -24.97 24.73
N LEU A 267 1.28 -23.67 24.44
CA LEU A 267 1.31 -23.18 23.07
C LEU A 267 2.69 -22.74 22.62
N PHE A 268 3.52 -22.20 23.51
CA PHE A 268 4.81 -21.63 23.10
C PHE A 268 5.97 -22.35 23.76
N LYS A 269 7.05 -22.53 23.01
CA LYS A 269 8.34 -22.94 23.56
C LYS A 269 9.05 -21.68 24.07
N GLY A 270 8.97 -21.45 25.38
CA GLY A 270 9.50 -20.23 26.00
C GLY A 270 8.60 -19.02 25.76
N LYS A 271 9.21 -17.86 25.56
CA LYS A 271 8.55 -16.54 25.59
C LYS A 271 8.73 -15.80 24.26
N PRO A 272 8.08 -16.17 23.15
CA PRO A 272 8.40 -15.58 21.85
C PRO A 272 7.88 -14.15 21.70
N VAL A 273 8.57 -13.35 20.89
CA VAL A 273 8.12 -12.05 20.40
C VAL A 273 7.70 -12.19 18.94
N ILE A 274 6.40 -12.12 18.65
CA ILE A 274 5.86 -12.27 17.30
C ILE A 274 5.32 -10.93 16.83
N ALA A 275 5.85 -10.38 15.74
CA ALA A 275 5.43 -9.08 15.22
C ALA A 275 4.42 -9.22 14.09
N HIS A 276 3.38 -8.38 14.12
CA HIS A 276 2.39 -8.26 13.06
C HIS A 276 3.02 -7.72 11.79
N TYR A 277 2.92 -8.49 10.71
CA TYR A 277 3.45 -8.12 9.41
C TYR A 277 2.31 -7.83 8.46
N MET A 278 2.18 -6.58 8.05
CA MET A 278 1.23 -6.16 7.04
C MET A 278 1.70 -6.65 5.67
N THR A 279 1.15 -7.77 5.21
CA THR A 279 1.52 -8.42 3.94
C THR A 279 1.36 -7.46 2.76
N GLN A 280 0.36 -6.59 2.81
CA GLN A 280 0.12 -5.56 1.80
C GLN A 280 1.19 -4.45 1.78
N MET A 281 1.95 -4.28 2.87
CA MET A 281 3.04 -3.30 3.01
C MET A 281 4.42 -3.94 2.79
N SER A 282 4.46 -5.19 2.29
CA SER A 282 5.70 -5.85 1.93
C SER A 282 6.45 -5.04 0.87
N THR A 283 7.77 -4.97 1.03
CA THR A 283 8.69 -4.37 0.06
C THR A 283 8.94 -5.29 -1.15
N VAL A 284 8.35 -6.48 -1.14
CA VAL A 284 8.58 -7.58 -2.06
C VAL A 284 7.45 -7.71 -3.09
N GLY A 285 7.81 -7.89 -4.36
CA GLY A 285 6.89 -8.03 -5.50
C GLY A 285 6.88 -6.81 -6.45
N SER A 286 6.25 -6.95 -7.62
CA SER A 286 6.16 -5.90 -8.64
C SER A 286 5.22 -4.75 -8.25
N ASP A 287 4.18 -5.06 -7.47
CA ASP A 287 3.22 -4.07 -6.94
C ASP A 287 3.64 -3.62 -5.54
N LYS A 288 4.75 -2.87 -5.43
CA LYS A 288 5.11 -2.19 -4.18
C LYS A 288 3.88 -1.41 -3.71
N SER A 289 3.54 -1.55 -2.42
CA SER A 289 2.41 -0.83 -1.83
C SER A 289 2.51 0.65 -2.19
N TYR A 290 1.40 1.35 -2.42
CA TYR A 290 1.43 2.79 -2.74
C TYR A 290 2.31 3.58 -1.76
N PHE A 291 2.24 3.17 -0.50
CA PHE A 291 2.98 3.67 0.66
C PHE A 291 4.51 3.43 0.62
N MET A 292 4.96 2.44 -0.16
CA MET A 292 6.37 2.08 -0.37
C MET A 292 6.83 2.30 -1.82
N ASN A 293 5.95 2.84 -2.69
CA ASN A 293 6.22 2.99 -4.11
C ASN A 293 6.97 4.31 -4.38
N PRO A 294 8.20 4.26 -4.92
CA PRO A 294 9.01 5.46 -5.18
C PRO A 294 8.43 6.39 -6.26
N VAL A 295 7.44 5.94 -7.04
CA VAL A 295 6.69 6.82 -7.96
C VAL A 295 5.83 7.84 -7.19
N TYR A 296 5.36 7.47 -6.00
CA TYR A 296 4.50 8.31 -5.16
C TYR A 296 5.21 8.83 -3.89
N GLY A 297 6.29 8.16 -3.46
CA GLY A 297 7.13 8.56 -2.34
C GLY A 297 8.33 9.38 -2.79
N THR A 298 8.51 10.57 -2.20
CA THR A 298 9.79 11.29 -2.29
C THR A 298 10.81 10.71 -1.30
N PRO A 299 12.10 11.04 -1.39
CA PRO A 299 13.07 10.71 -0.33
C PRO A 299 12.65 11.23 1.06
N ASP A 300 11.82 12.28 1.11
CA ASP A 300 11.28 12.86 2.33
C ASP A 300 9.96 12.22 2.79
N GLY A 301 9.60 11.07 2.20
CA GLY A 301 8.40 10.29 2.52
C GLY A 301 7.27 10.46 1.50
N PRO A 302 6.23 9.61 1.59
CA PRO A 302 5.01 9.78 0.82
C PRO A 302 4.26 11.03 1.28
N ALA A 303 3.66 11.74 0.33
CA ALA A 303 2.88 12.96 0.55
C ALA A 303 3.65 14.19 1.07
N SER A 304 4.99 14.18 1.11
CA SER A 304 5.79 15.36 1.49
C SER A 304 5.54 16.56 0.55
N ASN A 305 5.33 16.29 -0.74
CA ASN A 305 5.01 17.25 -1.80
C ASN A 305 3.60 17.85 -1.69
N ILE A 306 2.74 17.29 -0.84
CA ILE A 306 1.40 17.82 -0.51
C ILE A 306 1.29 18.17 0.99
N GLY A 307 2.43 18.36 1.66
CA GLY A 307 2.53 18.84 3.03
C GLY A 307 2.42 17.81 4.15
N GLY A 308 2.62 16.52 3.85
CA GLY A 308 2.88 15.48 4.84
C GLY A 308 1.63 14.79 5.40
N ALA A 309 0.61 14.52 4.58
CA ALA A 309 -0.56 13.77 5.04
C ALA A 309 -0.21 12.38 5.64
N TYR A 310 0.96 11.84 5.32
CA TYR A 310 1.60 10.69 5.97
C TYR A 310 3.01 11.07 6.43
N THR A 311 3.42 10.51 7.56
CA THR A 311 4.53 11.03 8.37
C THR A 311 5.82 10.21 8.28
N TYR A 312 5.75 8.98 7.76
CA TYR A 312 6.85 8.02 7.82
C TYR A 312 7.80 8.09 6.61
N ARG A 313 9.06 7.72 6.86
CA ARG A 313 10.12 7.58 5.86
C ARG A 313 10.83 6.26 6.08
N ALA A 314 10.26 5.18 5.52
CA ALA A 314 10.79 3.84 5.70
C ALA A 314 12.23 3.77 5.17
N THR A 315 13.19 3.43 6.03
CA THR A 315 14.62 3.35 5.66
C THR A 315 14.84 2.31 4.55
N PHE A 316 13.98 1.27 4.52
CA PHE A 316 13.98 0.23 3.50
C PHE A 316 13.74 0.73 2.07
N ALA A 317 12.93 1.78 1.89
CA ALA A 317 12.61 2.27 0.55
C ALA A 317 13.87 2.80 -0.17
N GLU A 318 14.77 3.44 0.57
CA GLU A 318 16.03 3.95 0.02
C GLU A 318 17.08 2.84 -0.08
N VAL A 319 17.22 2.02 0.96
CA VAL A 319 18.28 1.01 1.08
C VAL A 319 18.04 -0.25 0.23
N LEU A 320 16.78 -0.70 0.12
CA LEU A 320 16.41 -1.90 -0.66
C LEU A 320 15.88 -1.59 -2.06
N SER A 321 15.91 -0.32 -2.49
CA SER A 321 15.41 0.12 -3.80
C SER A 321 15.93 -0.73 -4.97
N ASN A 322 17.21 -1.16 -4.88
CA ASN A 322 17.93 -1.93 -5.90
C ASN A 322 18.16 -3.40 -5.52
N LYS A 323 17.50 -3.90 -4.47
CA LYS A 323 17.65 -5.28 -3.98
C LYS A 323 16.62 -6.21 -4.60
N THR A 324 17.00 -7.47 -4.79
CA THR A 324 16.06 -8.53 -5.18
C THR A 324 15.04 -8.80 -4.07
N ALA A 325 13.93 -9.44 -4.42
CA ALA A 325 12.93 -9.90 -3.46
C ALA A 325 13.54 -10.75 -2.33
N GLU A 326 14.43 -11.67 -2.68
CA GLU A 326 15.13 -12.53 -1.73
C GLU A 326 16.02 -11.74 -0.76
N GLU A 327 16.85 -10.83 -1.29
CA GLU A 327 17.72 -9.99 -0.45
C GLU A 327 16.91 -9.08 0.48
N ALA A 328 15.78 -8.56 -0.01
CA ALA A 328 14.88 -7.73 0.79
C ALA A 328 14.27 -8.49 1.96
N ILE A 329 13.79 -9.72 1.71
CA ILE A 329 13.25 -10.60 2.76
C ILE A 329 14.33 -10.98 3.77
N GLU A 330 15.52 -11.38 3.30
CA GLU A 330 16.63 -11.73 4.17
C GLU A 330 16.99 -10.55 5.08
N PHE A 331 17.07 -9.35 4.52
CA PHE A 331 17.34 -8.14 5.27
C PHE A 331 16.23 -7.83 6.29
N ASP A 332 14.96 -7.89 5.91
CA ASP A 332 13.80 -7.70 6.80
C ASP A 332 13.87 -8.64 8.01
N VAL A 333 14.03 -9.94 7.75
CA VAL A 333 14.04 -10.97 8.79
C VAL A 333 15.24 -10.83 9.71
N ARG A 334 16.45 -10.61 9.16
CA ARG A 334 17.66 -10.45 9.98
C ARG A 334 17.58 -9.20 10.85
N THR A 335 17.05 -8.12 10.29
CA THR A 335 16.83 -6.89 11.05
C THR A 335 15.81 -7.12 12.16
N ALA A 336 14.66 -7.73 11.87
CA ALA A 336 13.65 -8.03 12.89
C ALA A 336 14.24 -8.89 14.01
N LYS A 337 14.96 -9.96 13.66
CA LYS A 337 15.66 -10.82 14.63
C LYS A 337 16.65 -10.05 15.49
N ARG A 338 17.41 -9.13 14.89
CA ARG A 338 18.34 -8.28 15.65
C ARG A 338 17.63 -7.36 16.64
N LEU A 339 16.44 -6.89 16.29
CA LEU A 339 15.63 -6.01 17.14
C LEU A 339 14.77 -6.77 18.17
N GLY A 340 15.02 -8.07 18.36
CA GLY A 340 14.33 -8.89 19.38
C GLY A 340 13.02 -9.52 18.91
N ILE A 341 12.77 -9.58 17.59
CA ILE A 341 11.58 -10.25 17.04
C ILE A 341 11.93 -11.70 16.68
N ASP A 342 11.19 -12.67 17.21
CA ASP A 342 11.40 -14.10 16.97
C ASP A 342 10.66 -14.61 15.71
N GLY A 343 9.62 -13.89 15.28
CA GLY A 343 8.83 -14.27 14.13
C GLY A 343 7.79 -13.25 13.68
N PHE A 344 7.17 -13.51 12.54
CA PHE A 344 6.05 -12.75 12.00
C PHE A 344 4.75 -13.54 11.99
N HIS A 345 3.66 -12.88 12.37
CA HIS A 345 2.31 -13.32 12.01
C HIS A 345 1.76 -12.38 10.93
N PHE A 346 1.58 -12.92 9.72
CA PHE A 346 1.18 -12.14 8.54
C PHE A 346 -0.28 -11.78 8.59
N TYR A 347 -0.62 -10.51 8.31
CA TYR A 347 -1.99 -10.10 8.02
C TYR A 347 -2.49 -10.89 6.80
N TYR A 348 -3.35 -11.87 7.05
CA TYR A 348 -3.77 -12.87 6.08
C TYR A 348 -5.25 -12.72 5.80
N GLN A 349 -5.56 -11.87 4.82
CA GLN A 349 -6.93 -11.73 4.33
C GLN A 349 -7.29 -12.97 3.53
N SER A 350 -8.33 -13.65 3.97
CA SER A 350 -8.92 -14.76 3.23
C SER A 350 -9.40 -14.26 1.85
N PRO A 351 -9.29 -15.10 0.79
CA PRO A 351 -9.74 -14.72 -0.54
C PRO A 351 -11.19 -14.23 -0.55
N ASP A 352 -11.42 -13.14 -1.28
CA ASP A 352 -12.74 -12.71 -1.68
C ASP A 352 -13.13 -13.47 -2.97
N PRO A 353 -14.18 -14.30 -2.96
CA PRO A 353 -14.62 -14.99 -4.18
C PRO A 353 -15.09 -14.03 -5.29
N ASP A 354 -15.44 -12.79 -4.95
CA ASP A 354 -15.93 -11.78 -5.88
C ASP A 354 -14.87 -10.72 -6.28
N ALA A 355 -13.74 -10.62 -5.57
CA ALA A 355 -12.68 -9.66 -5.89
C ALA A 355 -11.57 -10.28 -6.74
N TYR A 356 -11.17 -9.58 -7.81
CA TYR A 356 -10.15 -10.06 -8.74
C TYR A 356 -9.06 -9.00 -9.00
N PRO A 357 -7.76 -9.32 -8.81
CA PRO A 357 -7.24 -10.51 -8.14
C PRO A 357 -7.60 -10.51 -6.64
N SER A 358 -7.86 -11.69 -6.06
CA SER A 358 -8.16 -11.76 -4.62
C SER A 358 -6.90 -11.45 -3.80
N ILE A 359 -7.06 -10.69 -2.72
CA ILE A 359 -5.93 -10.28 -1.87
C ILE A 359 -5.22 -11.51 -1.24
N GLY A 360 -5.94 -12.61 -1.03
CA GLY A 360 -5.40 -13.87 -0.54
C GLY A 360 -4.33 -14.48 -1.46
N THR A 361 -4.53 -14.43 -2.78
CA THR A 361 -3.55 -14.94 -3.76
C THR A 361 -2.23 -14.19 -3.67
N ARG A 362 -2.30 -12.85 -3.59
CA ARG A 362 -1.12 -11.99 -3.42
C ARG A 362 -0.41 -12.28 -2.09
N ASN A 363 -1.17 -12.45 -1.01
CA ASN A 363 -0.60 -12.78 0.30
C ASN A 363 0.15 -14.12 0.26
N ASN A 364 -0.42 -15.15 -0.37
CA ASN A 364 0.23 -16.45 -0.55
C ASN A 364 1.56 -16.30 -1.30
N GLN A 365 1.59 -15.56 -2.42
CA GLN A 365 2.84 -15.35 -3.19
C GLN A 365 3.96 -14.75 -2.33
N ILE A 366 3.65 -13.72 -1.53
CA ILE A 366 4.63 -13.08 -0.65
C ILE A 366 5.10 -14.06 0.45
N ILE A 367 4.16 -14.72 1.13
CA ILE A 367 4.49 -15.64 2.24
C ILE A 367 5.32 -16.84 1.76
N ARG A 368 5.04 -17.38 0.57
CA ARG A 368 5.87 -18.45 -0.04
C ARG A 368 7.32 -18.02 -0.19
N GLN A 369 7.58 -16.79 -0.62
CA GLN A 369 8.94 -16.27 -0.77
C GLN A 369 9.64 -16.19 0.59
N PHE A 370 8.94 -15.76 1.66
CA PHE A 370 9.51 -15.78 3.02
C PHE A 370 9.93 -17.19 3.43
N PHE A 371 9.09 -18.21 3.24
CA PHE A 371 9.47 -19.58 3.56
C PHE A 371 10.70 -20.06 2.79
N LYS A 372 10.77 -19.79 1.47
CA LYS A 372 11.91 -20.16 0.62
C LYS A 372 13.21 -19.53 1.13
N VAL A 373 13.21 -18.21 1.35
CA VAL A 373 14.40 -17.50 1.85
C VAL A 373 14.85 -18.03 3.22
N LEU A 374 13.92 -18.27 4.15
CA LEU A 374 14.28 -18.81 5.47
C LEU A 374 14.90 -20.21 5.39
N GLN A 375 14.37 -21.06 4.51
CA GLN A 375 14.89 -22.42 4.31
C GLN A 375 16.25 -22.40 3.61
N ASP A 376 16.38 -21.64 2.52
CA ASP A 376 17.59 -21.54 1.71
C ASP A 376 18.74 -20.92 2.52
N LYS A 377 18.47 -19.84 3.27
CA LYS A 377 19.44 -19.15 4.12
C LYS A 377 19.58 -19.76 5.51
N LYS A 378 18.79 -20.80 5.84
CA LYS A 378 18.77 -21.48 7.15
C LYS A 378 18.59 -20.51 8.32
N ILE A 379 17.70 -19.54 8.17
CA ILE A 379 17.43 -18.55 9.21
C ILE A 379 16.37 -19.09 10.16
N ASP A 380 16.73 -19.27 11.44
CA ASP A 380 15.76 -19.60 12.48
C ASP A 380 14.91 -18.38 12.83
N PHE A 381 13.79 -18.25 12.15
CA PHE A 381 12.78 -17.21 12.34
C PHE A 381 11.40 -17.83 12.06
N LYS A 382 10.40 -17.46 12.86
CA LYS A 382 9.08 -18.10 12.79
C LYS A 382 8.10 -17.31 11.94
N LEU A 383 7.26 -18.02 11.20
CA LEU A 383 6.18 -17.48 10.39
C LEU A 383 4.86 -18.10 10.83
N THR A 384 3.81 -17.29 10.84
CA THR A 384 2.44 -17.75 10.98
C THR A 384 1.44 -16.76 10.36
N LEU A 385 0.15 -17.05 10.43
CA LEU A 385 -0.93 -16.27 9.85
C LEU A 385 -1.76 -15.61 10.96
N CYS A 386 -2.10 -14.35 10.75
CA CYS A 386 -3.15 -13.63 11.44
C CYS A 386 -4.34 -13.53 10.48
N ILE A 387 -5.28 -14.46 10.63
CA ILE A 387 -6.37 -14.70 9.69
C ILE A 387 -7.44 -13.62 9.85
N SER A 388 -7.65 -12.84 8.79
CA SER A 388 -8.68 -11.81 8.65
C SER A 388 -9.66 -12.19 7.56
N HIS A 389 -10.91 -11.79 7.74
CA HIS A 389 -11.97 -11.94 6.75
C HIS A 389 -12.63 -10.57 6.60
N PRO A 390 -12.32 -9.80 5.55
CA PRO A 390 -12.91 -8.47 5.40
C PRO A 390 -14.43 -8.60 5.38
N ASN A 391 -15.13 -7.58 5.89
CA ASN A 391 -16.59 -7.55 6.08
C ASN A 391 -17.41 -7.80 4.80
N GLN A 392 -17.43 -9.06 4.37
CA GLN A 392 -18.10 -9.56 3.20
C GLN A 392 -19.47 -10.11 3.61
N LYS A 393 -20.49 -9.75 2.82
CA LYS A 393 -21.86 -10.29 2.93
C LYS A 393 -21.95 -11.68 2.28
N VAL A 394 -21.03 -12.54 2.69
CA VAL A 394 -20.85 -13.92 2.19
C VAL A 394 -21.14 -14.86 3.36
N GLU A 395 -21.77 -16.01 3.08
CA GLU A 395 -22.12 -16.99 4.10
C GLU A 395 -20.85 -17.56 4.77
N ALA A 396 -20.93 -17.87 6.06
CA ALA A 396 -19.81 -18.40 6.84
C ALA A 396 -19.16 -19.64 6.20
N LYS A 397 -19.97 -20.54 5.64
CA LYS A 397 -19.49 -21.76 4.96
C LYS A 397 -18.58 -21.46 3.76
N GLU A 398 -18.87 -20.39 3.02
CA GLU A 398 -18.08 -19.99 1.86
C GLU A 398 -16.77 -19.34 2.31
N LYS A 399 -16.83 -18.53 3.37
CA LYS A 399 -15.65 -17.95 4.02
C LYS A 399 -14.69 -19.04 4.52
N ILE A 400 -15.21 -20.05 5.21
CA ILE A 400 -14.44 -21.19 5.74
C ILE A 400 -13.75 -21.93 4.60
N ARG A 401 -14.50 -22.25 3.53
CA ARG A 401 -13.96 -22.96 2.37
C ARG A 401 -12.85 -22.18 1.69
N ALA A 402 -13.06 -20.89 1.40
CA ALA A 402 -12.07 -20.05 0.73
C ALA A 402 -10.79 -19.93 1.56
N ALA A 403 -10.92 -19.77 2.87
CA ALA A 403 -9.78 -19.73 3.78
C ALA A 403 -9.02 -21.06 3.84
N ALA A 404 -9.73 -22.18 4.01
CA ALA A 404 -9.13 -23.50 4.08
C ALA A 404 -8.39 -23.85 2.78
N GLN A 405 -8.99 -23.55 1.62
CA GLN A 405 -8.35 -23.75 0.32
C GLN A 405 -7.06 -22.94 0.22
N SER A 406 -7.12 -21.63 0.51
CA SER A 406 -5.96 -20.74 0.39
C SER A 406 -4.81 -21.12 1.34
N ILE A 407 -5.13 -21.47 2.58
CA ILE A 407 -4.14 -21.95 3.56
C ILE A 407 -3.54 -23.29 3.12
N SER A 408 -4.37 -24.21 2.60
CA SER A 408 -3.91 -25.51 2.11
C SER A 408 -2.90 -25.38 0.97
N GLU A 409 -2.97 -24.33 0.15
CA GLU A 409 -1.97 -24.08 -0.87
C GLU A 409 -0.58 -23.75 -0.31
N LEU A 410 -0.51 -23.02 0.81
CA LEU A 410 0.77 -22.77 1.51
C LEU A 410 1.27 -24.06 2.17
N LEU A 411 0.36 -24.80 2.80
CA LEU A 411 0.69 -26.05 3.47
C LEU A 411 1.13 -27.14 2.49
N ARG A 412 0.63 -27.18 1.25
CA ARG A 412 1.07 -28.17 0.25
C ARG A 412 2.58 -28.18 0.04
N GLU A 413 3.20 -26.99 0.06
CA GLU A 413 4.64 -26.82 -0.14
C GLU A 413 5.40 -26.76 1.20
N PHE A 414 4.84 -26.08 2.21
CA PHE A 414 5.58 -25.74 3.44
C PHE A 414 5.06 -26.42 4.71
N LYS A 415 4.16 -27.41 4.62
CA LYS A 415 3.56 -28.12 5.76
C LYS A 415 4.59 -28.54 6.81
N ASP A 416 5.73 -29.09 6.39
CA ASP A 416 6.76 -29.66 7.27
C ASP A 416 7.89 -28.66 7.57
N SER A 417 7.74 -27.40 7.14
CA SER A 417 8.76 -26.38 7.38
C SER A 417 8.97 -26.14 8.88
N PRO A 418 10.24 -26.07 9.34
CA PRO A 418 10.58 -25.75 10.73
C PRO A 418 10.39 -24.25 11.06
N ASN A 419 10.13 -23.43 10.03
CA ASN A 419 9.86 -22.01 10.16
C ASN A 419 8.41 -21.71 10.54
N TRP A 420 7.49 -22.68 10.53
CA TRP A 420 6.18 -22.47 11.15
C TRP A 420 6.32 -22.22 12.66
N LEU A 421 5.57 -21.25 13.19
CA LEU A 421 5.37 -21.13 14.62
C LEU A 421 4.54 -22.32 15.14
N ARG A 422 5.17 -23.17 15.95
CA ARG A 422 4.57 -24.40 16.46
C ARG A 422 4.56 -24.46 17.97
N ALA A 423 3.51 -25.09 18.49
CA ALA A 423 3.47 -25.55 19.86
C ALA A 423 4.44 -26.73 20.08
N PRO A 424 4.86 -26.99 21.34
CA PRO A 424 5.73 -28.12 21.66
C PRO A 424 5.22 -29.49 21.21
N ASP A 425 3.90 -29.64 21.05
CA ASP A 425 3.24 -30.85 20.54
C ASP A 425 3.07 -30.90 19.01
N GLY A 426 3.64 -29.93 18.29
CA GLY A 426 3.70 -29.91 16.82
C GLY A 426 2.57 -29.14 16.13
N ARG A 427 1.53 -28.69 16.87
CA ARG A 427 0.42 -27.89 16.31
C ARG A 427 0.94 -26.56 15.76
N ILE A 428 0.49 -26.17 14.56
CA ILE A 428 0.75 -24.82 14.03
C ILE A 428 -0.13 -23.81 14.77
N ILE A 429 0.44 -22.67 15.17
CA ILE A 429 -0.28 -21.65 15.93
C ILE A 429 -0.70 -20.52 14.99
N PHE A 430 -1.99 -20.38 14.70
CA PHE A 430 -2.55 -19.24 13.97
C PHE A 430 -3.10 -18.19 14.92
N PHE A 431 -3.19 -16.95 14.46
CA PHE A 431 -3.85 -15.84 15.14
C PHE A 431 -5.15 -15.51 14.43
N THR A 432 -6.18 -15.16 15.17
CA THR A 432 -7.40 -14.56 14.60
C THR A 432 -7.19 -13.05 14.46
N TRP A 433 -7.87 -12.38 13.54
CA TRP A 433 -7.92 -10.93 13.50
C TRP A 433 -9.27 -10.43 14.01
N ALA A 434 -9.25 -9.67 15.11
CA ALA A 434 -10.35 -8.81 15.52
C ALA A 434 -11.74 -9.48 15.63
N THR A 435 -11.80 -10.79 15.86
CA THR A 435 -13.04 -11.59 15.88
C THR A 435 -13.84 -11.61 14.56
N GLU A 436 -13.22 -11.18 13.45
CA GLU A 436 -13.78 -11.29 12.11
C GLU A 436 -14.05 -12.77 11.80
N GLY A 437 -15.33 -13.11 11.69
CA GLY A 437 -15.75 -14.46 11.98
C GLY A 437 -16.23 -15.28 10.79
N TYR A 438 -15.78 -16.53 10.78
CA TYR A 438 -16.38 -17.67 10.09
C TYR A 438 -17.73 -18.10 10.71
N SER A 439 -18.57 -17.13 11.08
CA SER A 439 -19.87 -17.33 11.72
C SER A 439 -20.90 -16.36 11.17
N ASP A 440 -22.07 -16.88 10.79
CA ASP A 440 -23.17 -16.06 10.28
C ASP A 440 -23.74 -15.17 11.39
N GLY A 441 -23.99 -13.89 11.08
CA GLY A 441 -24.51 -12.96 12.09
C GLY A 441 -23.44 -12.24 12.91
N VAL A 442 -22.16 -12.64 12.85
CA VAL A 442 -21.04 -11.93 13.49
C VAL A 442 -20.32 -11.12 12.42
N PHE A 443 -20.88 -9.94 12.11
CA PHE A 443 -20.47 -9.15 10.94
C PHE A 443 -19.50 -8.03 11.25
N ASN A 444 -19.29 -7.65 12.52
CA ASN A 444 -18.44 -6.52 12.90
C ASN A 444 -17.92 -6.58 14.34
N TYR A 445 -16.78 -5.92 14.53
CA TYR A 445 -15.95 -5.75 15.74
C TYR A 445 -16.68 -5.42 17.06
N GLY A 446 -17.85 -4.77 16.99
CA GLY A 446 -18.61 -4.30 18.16
C GLY A 446 -19.86 -5.12 18.49
N ASP A 447 -20.23 -6.08 17.65
CA ASP A 447 -21.53 -6.75 17.75
C ASP A 447 -21.52 -7.96 18.70
N LEU A 448 -20.42 -8.69 18.79
CA LEU A 448 -20.27 -9.83 19.71
C LEU A 448 -20.57 -9.45 21.17
N PHE A 449 -19.97 -8.36 21.64
CA PHE A 449 -20.14 -7.87 23.00
C PHE A 449 -21.55 -7.33 23.30
N ARG A 450 -22.28 -6.87 22.27
CA ARG A 450 -23.63 -6.31 22.38
C ARG A 450 -24.73 -7.38 22.32
N LYS A 451 -24.44 -8.58 21.82
CA LYS A 451 -25.45 -9.64 21.69
C LYS A 451 -25.82 -10.22 23.04
N LYS A 452 -27.09 -10.61 23.19
CA LYS A 452 -27.64 -11.20 24.42
C LYS A 452 -26.96 -12.52 24.81
N ASP A 453 -26.51 -13.29 23.82
CA ASP A 453 -25.88 -14.60 24.02
C ASP A 453 -24.42 -14.60 23.54
N ILE A 454 -23.54 -13.97 24.33
CA ILE A 454 -22.10 -13.89 24.00
C ILE A 454 -21.51 -15.27 23.77
N GLU A 455 -21.85 -16.22 24.63
CA GLU A 455 -21.26 -17.55 24.63
C GLU A 455 -21.58 -18.30 23.33
N ALA A 456 -22.84 -18.34 22.89
CA ALA A 456 -23.20 -19.01 21.65
C ALA A 456 -22.49 -18.40 20.44
N ASN A 457 -22.27 -17.09 20.42
CA ASN A 457 -21.57 -16.43 19.31
C ASN A 457 -20.06 -16.73 19.33
N VAL A 458 -19.42 -16.74 20.50
CA VAL A 458 -18.01 -17.12 20.65
C VAL A 458 -17.80 -18.60 20.29
N LYS A 459 -18.73 -19.47 20.71
CA LYS A 459 -18.74 -20.89 20.35
C LYS A 459 -18.84 -21.09 18.83
N ALA A 460 -19.79 -20.42 18.18
CA ALA A 460 -19.95 -20.51 16.73
C ALA A 460 -18.71 -20.01 15.97
N LEU A 461 -18.05 -18.97 16.49
CA LEU A 461 -16.77 -18.51 15.95
C LEU A 461 -15.66 -19.56 16.10
N ALA A 462 -15.53 -20.17 17.27
CA ALA A 462 -14.57 -21.24 17.52
C ALA A 462 -14.82 -22.47 16.63
N GLU A 463 -16.09 -22.83 16.42
CA GLU A 463 -16.52 -23.91 15.52
C GLU A 463 -16.13 -23.62 14.07
N GLY A 464 -16.26 -22.37 13.61
CA GLY A 464 -15.82 -21.96 12.27
C GLY A 464 -14.30 -22.13 12.07
N TYR A 465 -13.48 -21.71 13.03
CA TYR A 465 -12.03 -21.92 12.97
C TYR A 465 -11.64 -23.40 13.06
N GLU A 466 -12.36 -24.17 13.88
CA GLU A 466 -12.17 -25.62 13.95
C GLU A 466 -12.56 -26.30 12.63
N ALA A 467 -13.60 -25.83 11.95
CA ALA A 467 -13.95 -26.31 10.61
C ALA A 467 -12.84 -26.02 9.59
N VAL A 468 -12.26 -24.80 9.62
CA VAL A 468 -11.05 -24.49 8.82
C VAL A 468 -9.93 -25.48 9.16
N ARG A 469 -9.64 -25.73 10.44
CA ARG A 469 -8.61 -26.69 10.89
C ARG A 469 -8.83 -28.10 10.34
N GLN A 470 -10.08 -28.59 10.40
CA GLN A 470 -10.42 -29.92 9.88
C GLN A 470 -10.23 -29.99 8.37
N MET A 471 -10.63 -28.95 7.62
CA MET A 471 -10.48 -28.90 6.17
C MET A 471 -9.02 -28.79 5.70
N ILE A 472 -8.16 -28.04 6.41
CA ILE A 472 -6.72 -27.97 6.06
C ILE A 472 -5.96 -29.26 6.43
N GLY A 473 -6.57 -30.14 7.22
CA GLY A 473 -6.04 -31.48 7.51
C GLY A 473 -4.78 -31.51 8.39
N ILE A 474 -4.51 -30.48 9.20
CA ILE A 474 -3.34 -30.41 10.09
C ILE A 474 -3.70 -30.12 11.56
N PRO A 475 -2.83 -30.53 12.51
CA PRO A 475 -2.93 -30.04 13.89
C PRO A 475 -2.64 -28.54 13.94
N ALA A 476 -3.60 -27.74 14.40
CA ALA A 476 -3.43 -26.31 14.58
C ALA A 476 -4.14 -25.79 15.84
N SER A 477 -3.81 -24.58 16.27
CA SER A 477 -4.45 -23.87 17.38
C SER A 477 -4.55 -22.38 17.07
N PHE A 478 -5.56 -21.73 17.64
CA PHE A 478 -5.91 -20.35 17.31
C PHE A 478 -5.76 -19.45 18.53
N VAL A 479 -4.93 -18.42 18.43
CA VAL A 479 -4.84 -17.34 19.40
C VAL A 479 -5.97 -16.36 19.12
N TYR A 480 -6.86 -16.20 20.09
CA TYR A 480 -7.98 -15.29 19.99
C TYR A 480 -7.51 -13.85 20.14
N HIS A 481 -8.01 -12.98 19.28
CA HIS A 481 -7.62 -11.60 19.26
C HIS A 481 -8.74 -10.73 19.82
N VAL A 482 -8.54 -10.22 21.03
CA VAL A 482 -9.47 -9.35 21.73
C VAL A 482 -9.50 -7.98 21.05
N TRP A 483 -10.70 -7.45 20.83
CA TRP A 483 -10.88 -6.13 20.23
C TRP A 483 -10.72 -5.00 21.25
N ASP A 484 -10.63 -3.76 20.75
CA ASP A 484 -10.50 -2.55 21.55
C ASP A 484 -11.57 -2.44 22.66
N GLN A 485 -11.09 -2.42 23.90
CA GLN A 485 -11.88 -2.35 25.12
C GLN A 485 -12.62 -1.02 25.29
N ASP A 486 -12.07 0.10 24.79
CA ASP A 486 -12.74 1.41 24.86
C ASP A 486 -13.98 1.43 23.94
N THR A 487 -13.87 0.84 22.75
CA THR A 487 -15.03 0.63 21.87
C THR A 487 -16.09 -0.25 22.53
N MET A 488 -15.69 -1.34 23.20
CA MET A 488 -16.63 -2.20 23.93
C MET A 488 -17.35 -1.42 25.05
N TYR A 489 -16.62 -0.57 25.78
CA TYR A 489 -17.16 0.28 26.83
C TYR A 489 -18.17 1.31 26.30
N LYS A 490 -17.83 2.03 25.22
CA LYS A 490 -18.77 2.92 24.51
C LYS A 490 -20.06 2.22 24.13
N ASN A 491 -19.91 1.01 23.61
CA ASN A 491 -21.02 0.20 23.13
C ASN A 491 -21.94 -0.22 24.26
N ALA A 492 -21.40 -0.64 25.40
CA ALA A 492 -22.19 -0.91 26.60
C ALA A 492 -22.93 0.33 27.10
N ARG A 493 -22.23 1.46 27.25
CA ARG A 493 -22.80 2.72 27.74
C ARG A 493 -23.95 3.22 26.87
N SER A 494 -23.82 3.15 25.55
CA SER A 494 -24.88 3.57 24.61
C SER A 494 -26.12 2.67 24.58
N LYS A 495 -26.08 1.52 25.26
CA LYS A 495 -27.15 0.53 25.32
C LYS A 495 -27.60 0.18 26.73
N ASP A 496 -27.13 0.94 27.73
CA ASP A 496 -27.42 0.70 29.16
C ASP A 496 -27.08 -0.73 29.61
N ILE A 497 -25.97 -1.27 29.09
CA ILE A 497 -25.45 -2.59 29.48
C ILE A 497 -24.45 -2.38 30.61
N ASP A 498 -24.55 -3.20 31.67
CA ASP A 498 -23.52 -3.31 32.70
C ASP A 498 -22.23 -3.87 32.07
N PHE A 499 -21.25 -2.98 31.88
CA PHE A 499 -20.01 -3.31 31.22
C PHE A 499 -19.24 -4.39 31.98
N ASP A 500 -19.10 -4.29 33.30
CA ASP A 500 -18.28 -5.22 34.08
C ASP A 500 -18.87 -6.64 34.03
N SER A 501 -20.17 -6.78 34.25
CA SER A 501 -20.86 -8.07 34.17
C SER A 501 -20.80 -8.70 32.77
N GLN A 502 -20.99 -7.88 31.73
CA GLN A 502 -20.91 -8.33 30.34
C GLN A 502 -19.47 -8.70 29.95
N TYR A 503 -18.47 -7.99 30.47
CA TYR A 503 -17.06 -8.22 30.23
C TYR A 503 -16.57 -9.53 30.85
N GLU A 504 -16.99 -9.86 32.08
CA GLU A 504 -16.69 -11.15 32.70
C GLU A 504 -17.27 -12.33 31.90
N LYS A 505 -18.52 -12.21 31.43
CA LYS A 505 -19.14 -13.24 30.56
C LYS A 505 -18.37 -13.41 29.24
N TYR A 506 -17.85 -12.32 28.70
CA TYR A 506 -17.05 -12.35 27.49
C TYR A 506 -15.70 -13.03 27.70
N ILE A 507 -14.99 -12.72 28.80
CA ILE A 507 -13.76 -13.40 29.19
C ILE A 507 -14.01 -14.91 29.35
N ASP A 508 -15.06 -15.28 30.11
CA ASP A 508 -15.42 -16.68 30.34
C ASP A 508 -15.72 -17.43 29.04
N ALA A 509 -16.52 -16.82 28.15
CA ALA A 509 -16.86 -17.39 26.85
C ALA A 509 -15.61 -17.63 26.00
N VAL A 510 -14.73 -16.63 25.87
CA VAL A 510 -13.52 -16.74 25.04
C VAL A 510 -12.58 -17.82 25.58
N LEU A 511 -12.26 -17.81 26.87
CA LEU A 511 -11.32 -18.76 27.47
C LEU A 511 -11.89 -20.17 27.61
N SER A 512 -13.20 -20.34 27.42
CA SER A 512 -13.85 -21.65 27.31
C SER A 512 -13.58 -22.34 25.97
N TYR A 513 -13.30 -21.60 24.89
CA TYR A 513 -13.14 -22.17 23.55
C TYR A 513 -11.77 -21.93 22.91
N PHE A 514 -10.99 -20.97 23.40
CA PHE A 514 -9.67 -20.62 22.87
C PHE A 514 -8.55 -20.86 23.88
N PRO A 515 -7.37 -21.35 23.45
CA PRO A 515 -6.23 -21.65 24.32
C PRO A 515 -5.41 -20.40 24.71
N ALA A 516 -5.63 -19.28 24.03
CA ALA A 516 -4.87 -18.05 24.21
C ALA A 516 -5.61 -16.80 23.76
N VAL A 517 -5.20 -15.66 24.33
CA VAL A 517 -5.69 -14.33 23.95
C VAL A 517 -4.55 -13.33 23.75
N THR A 518 -4.75 -12.34 22.89
CA THR A 518 -3.90 -11.14 22.74
C THR A 518 -4.73 -9.96 22.24
N GLY A 519 -4.23 -8.72 22.38
CA GLY A 519 -4.79 -7.52 21.74
C GLY A 519 -4.05 -7.08 20.46
N PHE A 520 -4.60 -6.07 19.77
CA PHE A 520 -3.96 -5.37 18.63
C PHE A 520 -3.42 -4.05 19.17
N VAL A 521 -4.34 -3.14 19.52
CA VAL A 521 -3.99 -1.85 20.09
C VAL A 521 -4.36 -1.81 21.56
N ASP A 522 -3.40 -2.16 22.41
CA ASP A 522 -3.57 -2.10 23.86
C ASP A 522 -3.37 -0.67 24.34
N TYR A 523 -4.45 0.01 24.74
CA TYR A 523 -4.35 1.38 25.24
C TYR A 523 -3.58 1.42 26.57
N PRO A 524 -2.40 2.07 26.62
CA PRO A 524 -1.66 2.27 27.86
C PRO A 524 -2.12 3.50 28.63
N ALA A 525 -3.13 4.22 28.11
CA ALA A 525 -3.48 5.58 28.52
C ALA A 525 -4.35 5.69 29.77
N ASN A 526 -4.92 4.59 30.27
CA ASN A 526 -5.84 4.66 31.42
C ASN A 526 -5.72 3.44 32.36
N GLU A 527 -5.98 3.66 33.66
CA GLU A 527 -5.93 2.59 34.68
C GLU A 527 -6.96 1.49 34.43
N ASN A 528 -8.05 1.79 33.73
CA ASN A 528 -9.14 0.85 33.50
C ASN A 528 -8.72 -0.26 32.51
N THR A 529 -8.07 0.08 31.41
CA THR A 529 -7.56 -0.89 30.44
C THR A 529 -6.50 -1.79 31.09
N THR A 530 -5.69 -1.25 31.99
CA THR A 530 -4.74 -2.04 32.78
C THR A 530 -5.46 -3.06 33.66
N LYS A 531 -6.55 -2.67 34.35
CA LYS A 531 -7.38 -3.58 35.16
C LYS A 531 -8.06 -4.65 34.29
N GLU A 532 -8.57 -4.25 33.12
CA GLU A 532 -9.24 -5.15 32.18
C GLU A 532 -8.26 -6.20 31.63
N TRP A 533 -7.03 -5.82 31.29
CA TRP A 533 -5.97 -6.75 30.90
C TRP A 533 -5.45 -7.62 32.04
N ALA A 534 -5.42 -7.12 33.28
CA ALA A 534 -5.12 -7.94 34.45
C ALA A 534 -6.15 -9.08 34.62
N ARG A 535 -7.45 -8.80 34.42
CA ARG A 535 -8.52 -9.83 34.45
C ARG A 535 -8.27 -10.93 33.42
N TRP A 536 -7.90 -10.58 32.19
CA TRP A 536 -7.51 -11.57 31.17
C TRP A 536 -6.32 -12.41 31.59
N SER A 537 -5.25 -11.77 32.09
CA SER A 537 -4.04 -12.48 32.55
C SER A 537 -4.35 -13.45 33.69
N ASP A 538 -5.09 -12.99 34.71
CA ASP A 538 -5.44 -13.79 35.88
C ASP A 538 -6.33 -14.97 35.51
N GLU A 539 -7.34 -14.76 34.66
CA GLU A 539 -8.22 -15.83 34.24
C GLU A 539 -7.50 -16.84 33.33
N CYS A 540 -6.58 -16.37 32.48
CA CYS A 540 -5.71 -17.27 31.73
C CYS A 540 -4.88 -18.15 32.65
N LYS A 541 -4.24 -17.58 33.69
CA LYS A 541 -3.44 -18.33 34.67
C LYS A 541 -4.28 -19.39 35.39
N LYS A 542 -5.48 -19.04 35.86
CA LYS A 542 -6.39 -19.99 36.55
C LYS A 542 -6.78 -21.18 35.67
N ARG A 543 -6.98 -20.97 34.36
CA ARG A 543 -7.43 -22.01 33.42
C ARG A 543 -6.30 -22.74 32.70
N GLY A 544 -5.05 -22.33 32.89
CA GLY A 544 -3.92 -22.83 32.10
C GLY A 544 -3.96 -22.39 30.64
N ARG A 545 -4.45 -21.18 30.37
CA ARG A 545 -4.46 -20.54 29.03
C ARG A 545 -3.27 -19.59 28.89
N ASN A 546 -2.99 -19.16 27.67
CA ASN A 546 -1.87 -18.27 27.39
C ASN A 546 -2.34 -16.83 27.22
N TYR A 547 -1.67 -15.91 27.92
CA TYR A 547 -1.91 -14.48 27.80
C TYR A 547 -0.79 -13.83 26.98
N GLY A 548 -1.14 -13.19 25.87
CA GLY A 548 -0.25 -12.37 25.06
C GLY A 548 -0.41 -10.89 25.38
N GLN A 549 0.71 -10.20 25.59
CA GLN A 549 0.72 -8.74 25.75
C GLN A 549 1.02 -8.11 24.38
N ALA A 550 0.10 -7.26 23.90
CA ALA A 550 0.39 -6.46 22.71
C ALA A 550 1.38 -5.33 23.07
N VAL A 551 2.30 -5.00 22.17
CA VAL A 551 3.25 -3.89 22.37
C VAL A 551 3.33 -3.08 21.09
N MET A 552 3.25 -1.75 21.21
CA MET A 552 3.32 -0.81 20.11
C MET A 552 4.04 0.45 20.53
N THR A 553 4.72 1.12 19.61
CA THR A 553 5.49 2.33 19.91
C THR A 553 4.62 3.57 20.15
N ASP A 554 3.65 3.79 19.27
CA ASP A 554 2.78 4.97 19.21
C ASP A 554 1.54 4.61 18.36
N TYR A 555 0.64 5.55 18.03
CA TYR A 555 -0.40 5.36 17.01
C TYR A 555 -0.77 6.70 16.38
N VAL A 556 -0.55 6.84 15.07
CA VAL A 556 -0.79 8.07 14.30
C VAL A 556 -1.39 7.73 12.96
N LYS A 557 -2.63 8.15 12.72
CA LYS A 557 -3.39 7.75 11.52
C LYS A 557 -4.15 8.90 10.89
N THR A 558 -4.05 9.05 9.58
CA THR A 558 -4.70 10.13 8.84
C THR A 558 -6.06 9.71 8.26
N TYR A 559 -7.09 10.53 8.49
CA TYR A 559 -8.47 10.35 8.02
C TYR A 559 -8.94 11.56 7.22
N LYS A 560 -9.91 11.37 6.33
CA LYS A 560 -10.72 12.48 5.82
C LYS A 560 -11.61 13.03 6.94
N LYS A 561 -11.93 14.33 6.93
CA LYS A 561 -12.79 15.00 7.93
C LYS A 561 -14.19 14.39 8.02
N ASN A 562 -14.68 13.75 6.95
CA ASN A 562 -15.93 13.00 6.92
C ASN A 562 -15.83 11.60 7.59
N GLY A 563 -14.70 11.28 8.23
CA GLY A 563 -14.46 10.03 8.95
C GLY A 563 -14.03 8.86 8.06
N LYS A 564 -13.98 9.01 6.74
CA LYS A 564 -13.54 7.94 5.82
C LYS A 564 -12.02 7.86 5.78
N LEU A 565 -11.50 6.64 5.68
CA LEU A 565 -10.10 6.43 5.31
C LEU A 565 -9.89 6.91 3.87
N PRO A 566 -8.81 7.64 3.57
CA PRO A 566 -8.44 7.91 2.19
C PRO A 566 -7.98 6.62 1.52
N ASN A 567 -8.47 6.35 0.31
CA ASN A 567 -8.01 5.21 -0.47
C ASN A 567 -6.73 5.59 -1.23
N ALA A 568 -5.91 4.58 -1.60
CA ALA A 568 -4.66 4.79 -2.34
C ALA A 568 -4.73 5.73 -3.56
N PRO A 569 -5.79 5.69 -4.40
CA PRO A 569 -5.92 6.60 -5.54
C PRO A 569 -6.23 8.06 -5.15
N ASP A 570 -6.74 8.30 -3.94
CA ASP A 570 -7.18 9.63 -3.51
C ASP A 570 -6.02 10.51 -3.02
N PHE A 571 -4.83 9.94 -2.78
CA PHE A 571 -3.73 10.63 -2.12
C PHE A 571 -3.21 11.87 -2.85
N PRO A 572 -3.00 11.87 -4.19
CA PRO A 572 -2.57 13.07 -4.89
C PRO A 572 -3.60 14.21 -4.85
N ALA A 573 -4.87 13.87 -4.61
CA ALA A 573 -5.98 14.82 -4.51
C ALA A 573 -6.35 15.18 -3.06
N LEU A 574 -5.68 14.57 -2.07
CA LEU A 574 -6.02 14.76 -0.67
C LEU A 574 -5.54 16.14 -0.19
N LYS A 575 -6.47 17.06 0.02
CA LYS A 575 -6.15 18.36 0.60
C LYS A 575 -5.96 18.22 2.13
N LEU A 576 -4.87 18.72 2.69
CA LEU A 576 -4.59 18.64 4.14
C LEU A 576 -5.71 19.25 5.00
N ASN A 577 -6.37 20.32 4.51
CA ASN A 577 -7.51 20.95 5.18
C ASN A 577 -8.78 20.07 5.19
N GLU A 578 -8.84 19.00 4.40
CA GLU A 578 -9.90 17.98 4.41
C GLU A 578 -9.52 16.77 5.26
N THR A 579 -8.39 16.80 5.97
CA THR A 579 -7.90 15.69 6.79
C THR A 579 -7.91 15.98 8.29
N LYS A 580 -7.94 14.90 9.08
CA LYS A 580 -7.67 14.87 10.52
C LYS A 580 -6.63 13.79 10.81
N MET A 581 -5.71 14.06 11.71
CA MET A 581 -4.76 13.07 12.23
C MET A 581 -5.27 12.57 13.58
N LEU A 582 -5.61 11.30 13.62
CA LEU A 582 -5.99 10.57 14.80
C LEU A 582 -4.74 10.10 15.52
N TYR A 583 -4.54 10.54 16.75
CA TYR A 583 -3.29 10.40 17.48
C TYR A 583 -3.52 9.75 18.86
N LEU A 584 -2.72 8.76 19.26
CA LEU A 584 -2.69 8.33 20.65
C LEU A 584 -1.95 9.40 21.47
N VAL A 585 -2.71 10.32 22.08
CA VAL A 585 -2.16 11.50 22.76
C VAL A 585 -1.53 11.11 24.09
N LEU A 586 -0.29 10.61 24.04
CA LEU A 586 0.51 10.29 25.21
C LEU A 586 1.94 10.81 25.05
N PRO A 587 2.59 11.21 26.15
CA PRO A 587 3.89 11.87 26.10
C PRO A 587 5.04 10.88 25.81
N GLY A 588 5.75 11.09 24.69
CA GLY A 588 7.01 10.40 24.38
C GLY A 588 6.86 8.88 24.30
N ALA A 589 7.77 8.13 24.95
CA ALA A 589 7.76 6.67 24.95
C ALA A 589 6.95 6.07 26.12
N VAL A 590 6.12 6.85 26.82
CA VAL A 590 5.24 6.33 27.89
C VAL A 590 4.36 5.16 27.42
N PRO A 591 3.67 5.22 26.26
CA PRO A 591 2.86 4.11 25.78
C PRO A 591 3.65 2.80 25.74
N TYR A 592 4.84 2.88 25.14
CA TYR A 592 5.73 1.76 24.91
C TYR A 592 6.22 1.12 26.22
N ARG A 593 6.67 1.96 27.15
CA ARG A 593 7.17 1.51 28.47
C ARG A 593 6.06 0.86 29.29
N THR A 594 4.86 1.43 29.28
CA THR A 594 3.70 0.87 30.01
C THR A 594 3.28 -0.48 29.45
N LEU A 595 3.28 -0.64 28.12
CA LEU A 595 2.96 -1.92 27.46
C LEU A 595 3.97 -3.02 27.82
N TRP A 596 5.26 -2.69 27.76
CA TRP A 596 6.31 -3.62 28.16
C TRP A 596 6.30 -3.94 29.66
N GLN A 597 6.07 -2.94 30.51
CA GLN A 597 5.98 -3.16 31.95
C GLN A 597 4.81 -4.08 32.29
N ARG A 598 3.65 -3.93 31.63
CA ARG A 598 2.54 -4.87 31.75
C ARG A 598 2.94 -6.30 31.36
N ALA A 599 3.74 -6.49 30.32
CA ALA A 599 4.23 -7.83 29.97
C ALA A 599 5.04 -8.47 31.11
N VAL A 600 5.88 -7.67 31.78
CA VAL A 600 6.66 -8.10 32.95
C VAL A 600 5.73 -8.44 34.11
N ASP A 601 4.86 -7.50 34.49
CA ASP A 601 3.99 -7.61 35.66
C ASP A 601 2.99 -8.76 35.53
N PHE A 602 2.44 -8.95 34.33
CA PHE A 602 1.46 -10.00 34.04
C PHE A 602 2.11 -11.34 33.69
N ASP A 603 3.45 -11.40 33.60
CA ASP A 603 4.23 -12.58 33.19
C ASP A 603 3.70 -13.17 31.87
N ALA A 604 3.50 -12.32 30.86
CA ALA A 604 2.89 -12.71 29.58
C ALA A 604 3.60 -13.92 28.95
N SER A 605 2.84 -14.82 28.34
CA SER A 605 3.35 -16.05 27.70
C SER A 605 4.08 -15.75 26.39
N PHE A 606 3.70 -14.67 25.70
CA PHE A 606 4.33 -14.17 24.48
C PHE A 606 4.06 -12.67 24.32
N ILE A 607 4.81 -12.01 23.43
CA ILE A 607 4.55 -10.65 22.99
C ILE A 607 3.96 -10.67 21.59
N SER A 608 2.88 -9.91 21.38
CA SER A 608 2.35 -9.59 20.05
C SER A 608 2.79 -8.16 19.70
N TYR A 609 3.82 -8.00 18.89
CA TYR A 609 4.32 -6.68 18.53
C TYR A 609 3.47 -6.07 17.41
N VAL A 610 2.88 -4.92 17.67
CA VAL A 610 1.99 -4.19 16.77
C VAL A 610 2.69 -2.88 16.38
N THR A 611 3.39 -2.82 15.26
CA THR A 611 3.58 -3.83 14.20
C THR A 611 5.03 -3.82 13.70
N TRP A 612 5.40 -4.72 12.79
CA TRP A 612 6.67 -4.60 12.06
C TRP A 612 6.62 -3.42 11.08
N ASN A 613 5.67 -3.40 10.13
CA ASN A 613 5.71 -2.54 8.95
C ASN A 613 4.37 -1.81 8.64
N ASP A 614 3.52 -1.55 9.64
CA ASP A 614 2.31 -0.74 9.43
C ASP A 614 2.64 0.75 9.52
N TYR A 615 3.19 1.26 8.42
CA TYR A 615 3.62 2.65 8.33
C TYR A 615 2.47 3.68 8.38
N PRO A 616 1.33 3.47 7.69
CA PRO A 616 0.20 4.43 7.69
C PRO A 616 -0.45 4.69 9.05
N GLU A 617 -0.26 3.80 10.03
CA GLU A 617 -0.77 3.92 11.40
C GLU A 617 0.33 4.31 12.40
N GLY A 618 1.56 4.51 11.92
CA GLY A 618 2.64 5.11 12.69
C GLY A 618 3.20 4.23 13.81
N HIS A 619 2.84 2.96 13.93
CA HIS A 619 3.25 2.08 15.05
C HIS A 619 4.23 0.96 14.67
N HIS A 620 4.88 1.09 13.53
CA HIS A 620 5.91 0.18 13.04
C HIS A 620 7.20 0.24 13.87
N LEU A 621 7.84 -0.93 14.08
CA LEU A 621 9.21 -1.04 14.60
C LEU A 621 10.27 -1.09 13.50
N ALA A 622 9.90 -1.49 12.29
CA ALA A 622 10.82 -1.55 11.16
C ALA A 622 11.57 -0.21 11.01
N PRO A 623 12.90 -0.24 10.78
CA PRO A 623 13.70 0.96 10.57
C PRO A 623 13.03 2.06 9.73
N GLU A 624 12.87 3.22 10.36
CA GLU A 624 12.28 4.42 9.81
C GLU A 624 13.11 5.62 10.29
N VAL A 625 13.28 6.62 9.42
CA VAL A 625 14.25 7.72 9.58
C VAL A 625 14.02 8.54 10.85
N ASN A 626 12.76 8.78 11.25
CA ASN A 626 12.44 9.50 12.48
C ASN A 626 12.58 8.61 13.72
N ARG A 627 12.22 7.33 13.64
CA ARG A 627 12.23 6.41 14.79
C ARG A 627 13.63 5.91 15.15
N ASN A 628 14.57 5.81 14.22
CA ASN A 628 15.90 5.25 14.46
C ASN A 628 15.81 3.95 15.31
N PHE A 629 16.59 3.82 16.39
CA PHE A 629 16.66 2.59 17.21
C PHE A 629 16.41 2.77 18.71
N ALA A 630 15.94 3.93 19.18
CA ALA A 630 15.73 4.13 20.61
C ALA A 630 14.64 3.21 21.20
N PHE A 631 13.56 2.95 20.46
CA PHE A 631 12.56 1.96 20.85
C PHE A 631 13.13 0.54 20.93
N ALA A 632 14.03 0.16 20.02
CA ALA A 632 14.69 -1.14 20.06
C ALA A 632 15.62 -1.32 21.28
N VAL A 633 16.30 -0.24 21.71
CA VAL A 633 17.06 -0.26 22.97
C VAL A 633 16.13 -0.49 24.17
N LEU A 634 14.93 0.09 24.17
CA LEU A 634 13.92 -0.20 25.18
C LEU A 634 13.43 -1.65 25.09
N THR A 635 13.20 -2.20 23.88
CA THR A 635 12.90 -3.63 23.67
C THR A 635 13.93 -4.49 24.38
N GLU A 636 15.22 -4.30 24.10
CA GLU A 636 16.30 -5.11 24.66
C GLU A 636 16.30 -5.10 26.21
N TYR A 637 15.98 -3.95 26.81
CA TYR A 637 15.91 -3.82 28.26
C TYR A 637 14.70 -4.55 28.86
N TYR A 638 13.50 -4.28 28.34
CA TYR A 638 12.27 -4.87 28.87
C TYR A 638 12.14 -6.35 28.55
N GLU A 639 12.66 -6.80 27.41
CA GLU A 639 12.70 -8.21 27.06
C GLU A 639 13.54 -8.99 28.08
N LYS A 640 14.69 -8.46 28.50
CA LYS A 640 15.49 -9.07 29.57
C LYS A 640 14.71 -9.16 30.88
N LEU A 641 14.05 -8.08 31.29
CA LEU A 641 13.21 -8.09 32.50
C LEU A 641 12.08 -9.14 32.42
N TRP A 642 11.34 -9.14 31.31
CA TRP A 642 10.21 -10.04 31.09
C TRP A 642 10.64 -11.51 31.03
N ARG A 643 11.77 -11.80 30.38
CA ARG A 643 12.37 -13.14 30.35
C ARG A 643 13.07 -13.52 31.66
N LYS A 644 13.05 -12.63 32.68
CA LYS A 644 13.72 -12.82 33.99
C LYS A 644 15.23 -13.05 33.84
N LEU A 645 15.83 -12.39 32.85
CA LEU A 645 17.27 -12.36 32.58
C LEU A 645 17.92 -11.16 33.28
N ASP A 646 19.26 -11.17 33.34
CA ASP A 646 20.02 -10.06 33.91
C ASP A 646 19.91 -8.80 33.03
N ALA A 647 19.12 -7.83 33.50
CA ALA A 647 18.93 -6.53 32.87
C ALA A 647 19.88 -5.44 33.41
N ARG A 648 20.89 -5.80 34.21
CA ARG A 648 21.85 -4.82 34.75
C ARG A 648 22.63 -4.14 33.62
N PRO A 649 22.72 -2.79 33.61
CA PRO A 649 23.47 -2.07 32.60
C PRO A 649 24.97 -2.36 32.67
N THR A 650 25.56 -2.71 31.52
CA THR A 650 27.01 -2.84 31.37
C THR A 650 27.69 -1.51 31.02
N GLU A 651 26.91 -0.56 30.50
CA GLU A 651 27.29 0.80 30.11
C GLU A 651 26.13 1.77 30.34
N ASP A 652 26.43 3.07 30.36
CA ASP A 652 25.37 4.09 30.34
C ASP A 652 24.75 4.19 28.94
N VAL A 653 23.43 4.14 28.87
CA VAL A 653 22.67 4.33 27.64
C VAL A 653 21.66 5.44 27.85
N VAL A 654 21.58 6.37 26.91
CA VAL A 654 20.63 7.48 26.94
C VAL A 654 19.79 7.44 25.67
N MET A 655 18.50 7.73 25.81
CA MET A 655 17.50 7.76 24.75
C MET A 655 16.66 9.04 24.88
N VAL A 656 16.23 9.57 23.74
CA VAL A 656 15.32 10.71 23.65
C VAL A 656 14.14 10.37 22.75
N PHE A 657 12.97 10.91 23.09
CA PHE A 657 11.73 10.80 22.33
C PHE A 657 11.04 12.16 22.35
N TYR A 658 10.80 12.75 21.18
CA TYR A 658 10.14 14.05 21.06
C TYR A 658 9.50 14.23 19.69
N HIS A 659 8.59 15.18 19.58
CA HIS A 659 8.13 15.66 18.28
C HIS A 659 9.04 16.78 17.79
N LYS A 660 9.19 16.89 16.46
CA LYS A 660 10.08 17.87 15.82
C LYS A 660 9.63 19.31 15.97
N TYR A 661 8.41 19.55 16.43
CA TYR A 661 7.84 20.88 16.65
C TYR A 661 6.58 20.82 17.53
N PRO A 662 6.20 21.95 18.17
CA PRO A 662 5.00 22.03 19.00
C PRO A 662 3.73 21.70 18.23
N VAL A 663 2.75 21.09 18.89
CA VAL A 663 1.49 20.63 18.25
C VAL A 663 0.75 21.76 17.55
N ASN A 664 0.95 23.02 17.96
CA ASN A 664 0.33 24.21 17.38
C ASN A 664 1.17 24.97 16.35
N ALA A 665 2.38 24.53 16.02
CA ALA A 665 3.18 25.17 14.97
C ALA A 665 2.52 25.00 13.59
N GLU A 666 2.59 26.04 12.76
CA GLU A 666 2.03 26.06 11.41
C GLU A 666 3.12 25.80 10.35
N PRO A 667 2.90 24.92 9.35
CA PRO A 667 3.92 24.66 8.35
C PRO A 667 4.15 25.85 7.39
N VAL A 668 5.40 26.18 7.11
CA VAL A 668 5.78 27.37 6.32
C VAL A 668 5.61 27.22 4.81
N ILE A 669 5.73 26.01 4.25
CA ILE A 669 5.54 25.76 2.80
C ILE A 669 4.10 25.36 2.48
N PHE A 670 3.56 24.48 3.32
CA PHE A 670 2.21 23.97 3.18
C PHE A 670 1.37 24.54 4.33
N PRO A 671 0.85 25.78 4.23
CA PRO A 671 0.16 26.49 5.32
C PRO A 671 -1.25 25.94 5.57
N MET A 672 -1.36 24.61 5.61
CA MET A 672 -2.53 23.82 5.93
C MET A 672 -2.09 22.75 6.92
N LYS A 673 -2.67 22.78 8.11
CA LYS A 673 -2.40 21.82 9.18
C LYS A 673 -3.57 20.83 9.26
N ALA A 674 -3.26 19.53 9.31
CA ALA A 674 -4.26 18.54 9.66
C ALA A 674 -4.65 18.67 11.14
N GLU A 675 -5.95 18.63 11.44
CA GLU A 675 -6.45 18.70 12.81
C GLU A 675 -5.96 17.48 13.60
N VAL A 676 -5.24 17.70 14.71
CA VAL A 676 -4.82 16.62 15.61
C VAL A 676 -5.98 16.29 16.54
N VAL A 677 -6.49 15.06 16.44
CA VAL A 677 -7.59 14.57 17.25
C VAL A 677 -7.07 13.45 18.13
N SER A 678 -7.37 13.55 19.43
CA SER A 678 -7.08 12.48 20.36
C SER A 678 -7.87 11.24 19.99
N TRP A 679 -7.15 10.14 19.77
CA TRP A 679 -7.72 8.82 19.62
C TRP A 679 -8.09 8.27 20.99
N HIS A 680 -9.18 8.79 21.56
CA HIS A 680 -9.85 8.16 22.67
C HIS A 680 -11.24 7.74 22.25
N LEU A 681 -11.43 6.44 22.21
CA LEU A 681 -12.72 5.86 21.93
C LEU A 681 -13.60 5.78 23.19
N GLY A 682 -13.62 6.80 24.06
CA GLY A 682 -14.86 7.13 24.80
C GLY A 682 -14.90 7.28 26.29
N ARG A 683 -13.78 7.49 26.99
CA ARG A 683 -13.84 7.86 28.41
C ARG A 683 -13.62 9.36 28.62
N GLU A 684 -12.52 9.95 28.15
CA GLU A 684 -12.31 11.41 28.02
C GLU A 684 -11.21 11.69 26.97
N PRO A 685 -11.27 12.76 26.15
CA PRO A 685 -10.17 13.16 25.29
C PRO A 685 -8.99 13.72 26.10
N LEU A 686 -7.76 13.34 25.77
CA LEU A 686 -6.55 13.88 26.40
C LEU A 686 -6.13 15.20 25.75
N ASP A 687 -5.49 16.08 26.53
CA ASP A 687 -4.96 17.35 26.03
C ASP A 687 -3.79 17.08 25.06
N ILE A 688 -3.95 17.51 23.81
CA ILE A 688 -2.93 17.38 22.75
C ILE A 688 -1.60 18.04 23.12
N LYS A 689 -1.58 18.99 24.08
CA LYS A 689 -0.34 19.58 24.61
C LYS A 689 0.56 18.58 25.33
N LEU A 690 0.05 17.42 25.73
CA LEU A 690 0.88 16.33 26.27
C LEU A 690 1.94 15.84 25.26
N LEU A 691 1.78 16.15 23.97
CA LEU A 691 2.75 15.83 22.93
C LEU A 691 3.97 16.79 22.91
N ASP A 692 3.88 17.96 23.56
CA ASP A 692 4.88 19.02 23.51
C ASP A 692 5.93 18.85 24.63
N ILE A 693 6.60 17.71 24.61
CA ILE A 693 7.62 17.33 25.60
C ILE A 693 8.88 16.77 24.97
N ILE A 694 9.97 16.77 25.74
CA ILE A 694 11.14 15.94 25.52
C ILE A 694 11.13 14.85 26.60
N ASP A 695 10.98 13.59 26.18
CA ASP A 695 11.05 12.42 27.06
C ASP A 695 12.46 11.83 26.98
N VAL A 696 13.16 11.80 28.10
CA VAL A 696 14.51 11.25 28.22
C VAL A 696 14.45 9.99 29.05
N ALA A 697 14.91 8.87 28.49
CA ALA A 697 15.12 7.63 29.23
C ALA A 697 16.62 7.33 29.33
N ALA A 698 17.07 6.85 30.48
CA ALA A 698 18.44 6.45 30.70
C ALA A 698 18.53 5.11 31.43
N ILE A 699 19.50 4.29 31.05
CA ILE A 699 19.86 3.07 31.76
C ILE A 699 21.30 3.26 32.23
N LEU A 700 21.47 3.54 33.52
CA LEU A 700 22.75 3.99 34.10
C LEU A 700 23.48 2.84 34.78
N LYS A 701 24.76 2.65 34.45
CA LYS A 701 25.64 1.66 35.10
C LYS A 701 25.83 1.96 36.59
N THR A 702 26.00 3.23 36.92
CA THR A 702 26.16 3.75 38.28
C THR A 702 25.34 5.03 38.44
N PRO A 703 25.01 5.46 39.67
CA PRO A 703 24.27 6.70 39.88
C PRO A 703 24.89 7.91 39.17
N GLY A 704 24.07 8.88 38.79
CA GLY A 704 24.50 10.07 38.06
C GLY A 704 23.39 11.11 37.92
N GLU A 705 23.73 12.27 37.36
CA GLU A 705 22.80 13.36 37.09
C GLU A 705 22.46 13.43 35.61
N ILE A 706 21.17 13.55 35.29
CA ILE A 706 20.69 13.79 33.93
C ILE A 706 20.52 15.28 33.73
N TRP A 707 21.25 15.80 32.74
CA TRP A 707 21.19 17.18 32.29
C TRP A 707 20.61 17.22 30.89
N VAL A 708 19.67 18.14 30.63
CA VAL A 708 19.05 18.33 29.32
C VAL A 708 19.12 19.80 28.96
N ASN A 709 19.67 20.12 27.79
CA ASN A 709 19.90 21.48 27.29
C ASN A 709 20.62 22.37 28.30
N GLY A 710 21.66 21.83 28.94
CA GLY A 710 22.49 22.54 29.91
C GLY A 710 21.87 22.72 31.30
N LYS A 711 20.67 22.18 31.57
CA LYS A 711 19.99 22.26 32.88
C LYS A 711 19.93 20.88 33.54
N LYS A 712 20.27 20.80 34.83
CA LYS A 712 20.07 19.59 35.64
C LYS A 712 18.57 19.30 35.74
N ARG A 713 18.14 18.10 35.38
CA ARG A 713 16.73 17.68 35.42
C ARG A 713 16.45 16.66 36.52
N LEU A 714 17.34 15.68 36.70
CA LEU A 714 17.13 14.59 37.65
C LEU A 714 18.46 14.04 38.19
N ALA A 715 18.52 13.71 39.48
CA ALA A 715 19.55 12.81 40.02
C ALA A 715 18.98 11.39 40.01
N ALA A 716 19.70 10.44 39.43
CA ALA A 716 19.23 9.08 39.18
C ALA A 716 20.17 8.03 39.75
N ASN A 717 19.58 6.93 40.22
CA ASN A 717 20.30 5.74 40.65
C ASN A 717 20.81 4.92 39.46
N ALA A 718 21.60 3.88 39.74
CA ALA A 718 21.89 2.86 38.73
C ALA A 718 20.60 2.14 38.30
N GLY A 719 20.56 1.67 37.06
CA GLY A 719 19.38 1.05 36.44
C GLY A 719 18.61 2.02 35.55
N PHE A 720 17.36 1.67 35.25
CA PHE A 720 16.48 2.47 34.40
C PHE A 720 15.90 3.68 35.16
N THR A 721 15.85 4.81 34.48
CA THR A 721 15.22 6.05 34.93
C THR A 721 14.66 6.80 33.73
N ASN A 722 13.65 7.65 33.95
CA ASN A 722 13.13 8.55 32.93
C ASN A 722 12.85 9.94 33.50
N VAL A 723 12.89 10.96 32.65
CA VAL A 723 12.49 12.33 32.97
C VAL A 723 11.83 12.97 31.75
N GLN A 724 10.70 13.64 31.98
CA GLN A 724 9.99 14.40 30.96
C GLN A 724 10.14 15.89 31.27
N ILE A 725 10.40 16.68 30.24
CA ILE A 725 10.48 18.14 30.34
C ILE A 725 9.63 18.80 29.26
N PRO A 726 9.16 20.04 29.46
CA PRO A 726 8.54 20.81 28.39
C PRO A 726 9.46 20.90 27.17
N MET A 727 8.86 20.88 25.98
CA MET A 727 9.58 21.08 24.73
C MET A 727 10.32 22.42 24.71
N GLU A 728 11.58 22.40 24.28
CA GLU A 728 12.43 23.57 24.10
C GLU A 728 12.88 23.61 22.63
N ILE A 729 12.73 24.76 21.96
CA ILE A 729 13.15 24.96 20.55
C ILE A 729 14.68 24.93 20.47
N GLY A 730 15.22 24.29 19.43
CA GLY A 730 16.64 24.16 19.14
C GLY A 730 17.17 22.73 19.22
N GLN A 731 18.50 22.60 19.29
CA GLN A 731 19.18 21.31 19.41
C GLN A 731 18.91 20.68 20.79
N VAL A 732 18.44 19.43 20.79
CA VAL A 732 18.33 18.64 22.03
C VAL A 732 19.72 18.10 22.38
N LYS A 733 20.15 18.30 23.62
CA LYS A 733 21.40 17.72 24.16
C LYS A 733 21.18 17.13 25.54
N VAL A 734 21.51 15.86 25.70
CA VAL A 734 21.45 15.15 26.99
C VAL A 734 22.86 14.81 27.44
N GLU A 735 23.16 15.08 28.71
CA GLU A 735 24.43 14.75 29.34
C GLU A 735 24.18 13.97 30.63
N ILE A 736 24.91 12.89 30.83
CA ILE A 736 25.04 12.24 32.14
C ILE A 736 26.27 12.85 32.80
N ARG A 737 26.11 13.35 34.03
CA ARG A 737 27.19 13.92 34.82
C ARG A 737 27.41 13.17 36.13
N ARG A 738 28.67 13.00 36.51
CA ARG A 738 29.07 12.43 37.81
C ARG A 738 30.16 13.32 38.39
N ASN A 739 29.97 13.81 39.62
CA ASN A 739 30.90 14.73 40.28
C ASN A 739 31.24 15.96 39.42
N GLY A 740 30.26 16.50 38.69
CA GLY A 740 30.42 17.64 37.79
C GLY A 740 31.01 17.33 36.40
N ALA A 741 31.60 16.16 36.19
CA ALA A 741 32.16 15.75 34.89
C ALA A 741 31.09 15.09 34.00
N VAL A 742 31.08 15.43 32.71
CA VAL A 742 30.23 14.76 31.70
C VAL A 742 30.85 13.39 31.37
N VAL A 743 30.07 12.31 31.58
CA VAL A 743 30.51 10.92 31.38
C VAL A 743 29.84 10.25 30.17
N LYS A 744 28.71 10.80 29.70
CA LYS A 744 28.04 10.40 28.47
C LYS A 744 27.28 11.59 27.89
N THR A 745 27.27 11.70 26.57
CA THR A 745 26.53 12.73 25.83
C THR A 745 25.68 12.09 24.75
N LEU A 746 24.48 12.61 24.55
CA LEU A 746 23.61 12.31 23.42
C LEU A 746 23.19 13.63 22.78
N THR A 747 23.51 13.80 21.51
CA THR A 747 23.09 14.94 20.69
C THR A 747 22.43 14.40 19.43
N PRO A 748 21.10 14.19 19.41
CA PRO A 748 20.42 13.79 18.19
C PRO A 748 20.64 14.79 17.04
N PRO A 749 20.71 14.32 15.79
CA PRO A 749 20.81 15.20 14.62
C PRO A 749 19.57 16.06 14.41
N GLU A 750 18.37 15.58 14.70
CA GLU A 750 17.12 16.31 14.45
C GLU A 750 16.86 17.37 15.52
N TRP A 751 16.62 18.62 15.11
CA TRP A 751 16.32 19.72 16.03
C TRP A 751 14.81 19.86 16.24
N ILE A 752 14.43 20.60 17.28
CA ILE A 752 13.04 21.01 17.49
C ILE A 752 12.87 22.43 16.93
N THR A 753 11.90 22.64 16.03
CA THR A 753 11.63 23.94 15.39
C THR A 753 10.25 24.49 15.77
N ASP A 754 10.06 25.80 15.68
CA ASP A 754 8.75 26.47 15.68
C ASP A 754 8.23 26.75 14.27
N LYS A 755 9.02 26.44 13.23
CA LYS A 755 8.73 26.68 11.81
C LYS A 755 8.84 25.39 10.99
N PRO A 756 7.96 24.40 11.23
CA PRO A 756 7.94 23.21 10.40
C PRO A 756 7.67 23.58 8.93
N TYR A 757 8.14 22.81 7.97
CA TYR A 757 7.81 23.04 6.56
C TYR A 757 6.65 22.17 6.07
N ARG A 758 6.42 21.02 6.71
CA ARG A 758 5.35 20.05 6.45
C ARG A 758 4.70 19.59 7.75
N THR A 759 3.56 18.92 7.64
CA THR A 759 2.94 18.20 8.74
C THR A 759 3.59 16.82 8.88
N ASP A 760 4.57 16.67 9.78
CA ASP A 760 5.10 15.38 10.23
C ASP A 760 4.98 15.26 11.75
N ARG A 761 4.11 14.35 12.19
CA ARG A 761 3.80 14.13 13.60
C ARG A 761 4.31 12.81 14.14
N LEU A 762 5.15 12.07 13.41
CA LEU A 762 5.77 10.87 13.98
C LEU A 762 6.73 11.26 15.11
N ILE A 763 6.78 10.49 16.19
CA ILE A 763 7.76 10.69 17.26
C ILE A 763 9.16 10.46 16.69
N TYR A 764 10.02 11.46 16.82
CA TYR A 764 11.44 11.30 16.60
C TYR A 764 12.06 10.63 17.82
N SER A 765 12.89 9.61 17.61
CA SER A 765 13.62 8.98 18.69
C SER A 765 15.06 8.66 18.33
N TYR A 766 15.96 8.81 19.31
CA TYR A 766 17.39 8.61 19.11
C TYR A 766 18.07 8.14 20.39
N SER A 767 19.21 7.47 20.28
CA SER A 767 19.93 6.93 21.43
C SER A 767 21.43 6.92 21.21
N THR A 768 22.20 6.79 22.30
CA THR A 768 23.66 6.61 22.24
C THR A 768 24.09 5.30 21.59
N LYS A 769 23.15 4.41 21.24
CA LYS A 769 23.41 3.14 20.56
C LYS A 769 23.06 3.15 19.07
N CYS A 770 22.40 4.20 18.57
CA CYS A 770 21.92 4.24 17.19
C CYS A 770 23.03 3.99 16.17
N ASP A 771 24.18 4.66 16.28
CA ASP A 771 25.28 4.50 15.31
C ASP A 771 25.83 3.07 15.27
N ALA A 772 25.96 2.43 16.43
CA ALA A 772 26.42 1.05 16.53
C ALA A 772 25.41 0.09 15.87
N MET A 773 24.11 0.29 16.14
CA MET A 773 23.04 -0.52 15.55
C MET A 773 22.90 -0.28 14.04
N TYR A 774 23.05 0.96 13.57
CA TYR A 774 23.10 1.27 12.14
C TYR A 774 24.22 0.52 11.45
N ARG A 775 25.45 0.60 11.99
CA ARG A 775 26.59 -0.13 11.42
C ARG A 775 26.39 -1.65 11.45
N GLU A 776 25.80 -2.17 12.52
CA GLU A 776 25.54 -3.60 12.66
C GLU A 776 24.52 -4.12 11.64
N ILE A 777 23.42 -3.38 11.44
CA ILE A 777 22.32 -3.80 10.57
C ILE A 777 22.63 -3.50 9.09
N PHE A 778 23.16 -2.32 8.81
CA PHE A 778 23.32 -1.81 7.45
C PHE A 778 24.77 -1.86 6.92
N GLY A 779 25.75 -2.24 7.76
CA GLY A 779 27.16 -2.27 7.35
C GLY A 779 27.68 -0.89 6.95
N ASP A 780 28.30 -0.82 5.76
CA ASP A 780 28.85 0.42 5.20
C ASP A 780 27.82 1.24 4.40
N LEU A 781 26.55 0.80 4.35
CA LEU A 781 25.50 1.52 3.64
C LEU A 781 25.24 2.86 4.33
N LYS A 782 25.15 3.93 3.52
CA LYS A 782 24.77 5.25 4.01
C LYS A 782 23.30 5.23 4.39
N VAL A 783 23.02 5.31 5.69
CA VAL A 783 21.64 5.28 6.20
C VAL A 783 21.13 6.72 6.38
N PRO A 784 19.93 7.05 5.87
CA PRO A 784 19.31 8.34 6.16
C PRO A 784 19.01 8.48 7.66
N VAL A 785 19.34 9.63 8.22
CA VAL A 785 18.96 10.05 9.56
C VAL A 785 18.09 11.29 9.45
N ALA A 786 17.09 11.44 10.33
CA ALA A 786 16.30 12.66 10.38
C ALA A 786 17.18 13.80 10.89
N ASP A 787 17.30 14.83 10.07
CA ASP A 787 18.12 16.02 10.29
C ASP A 787 17.45 17.27 9.67
N GLU A 788 16.14 17.20 9.43
CA GLU A 788 15.40 18.16 8.59
C GLU A 788 15.51 19.58 9.13
N TYR A 789 15.39 19.73 10.44
CA TYR A 789 15.37 21.02 11.12
C TYR A 789 16.70 21.39 11.76
N ALA A 790 17.73 20.57 11.59
CA ALA A 790 19.07 20.96 12.01
C ALA A 790 19.54 22.17 11.19
N GLU A 791 20.12 23.14 11.89
CA GLU A 791 20.59 24.38 11.28
C GLU A 791 22.12 24.36 11.11
N ASP A 792 22.61 25.05 10.08
CA ASP A 792 24.03 25.32 9.94
C ASP A 792 24.49 26.53 10.77
N ALA A 793 25.76 26.91 10.63
CA ALA A 793 26.32 28.06 11.33
C ALA A 793 25.64 29.40 11.01
N ALA A 794 24.87 29.48 9.91
CA ALA A 794 24.11 30.66 9.51
C ALA A 794 22.63 30.60 9.97
N GLY A 795 22.22 29.52 10.67
CA GLY A 795 20.83 29.32 11.09
C GLY A 795 19.91 28.80 9.98
N VAL A 796 20.47 28.27 8.89
CA VAL A 796 19.68 27.77 7.76
C VAL A 796 19.34 26.29 7.97
N PRO A 797 18.05 25.90 8.03
CA PRO A 797 17.67 24.51 8.27
C PRO A 797 17.96 23.62 7.06
N ASN A 798 18.34 22.38 7.31
CA ASN A 798 18.74 21.41 6.29
C ASN A 798 17.66 21.11 5.25
N TRP A 799 16.38 21.08 5.64
CA TRP A 799 15.28 20.87 4.69
C TRP A 799 15.31 21.92 3.57
N ARG A 800 15.64 23.18 3.89
CA ARG A 800 15.71 24.28 2.91
C ARG A 800 16.78 24.02 1.86
N LYS A 801 17.94 23.50 2.28
CA LYS A 801 19.03 23.09 1.38
C LYS A 801 18.64 21.88 0.53
N ARG A 802 17.97 20.89 1.12
CA ARG A 802 17.53 19.67 0.41
C ARG A 802 16.60 19.98 -0.76
N TYR A 803 15.68 20.92 -0.57
CA TYR A 803 14.80 21.40 -1.65
C TYR A 803 15.42 22.47 -2.54
N LYS A 804 16.71 22.79 -2.35
CA LYS A 804 17.43 23.85 -3.08
C LYS A 804 16.61 25.14 -3.12
N ILE A 805 16.05 25.50 -1.97
CA ILE A 805 15.26 26.71 -1.78
C ILE A 805 16.27 27.81 -1.45
N PRO A 806 16.64 28.72 -2.40
CA PRO A 806 17.64 29.75 -2.14
C PRO A 806 17.38 30.51 -0.82
N GLU A 807 18.43 31.00 -0.18
CA GLU A 807 18.28 31.98 0.92
C GLU A 807 17.41 33.18 0.47
N THR A 808 17.43 33.49 -0.82
CA THR A 808 16.62 34.52 -1.48
C THR A 808 15.30 34.02 -2.09
N SER A 809 14.99 32.72 -2.00
CA SER A 809 13.70 32.22 -2.48
C SER A 809 12.60 32.58 -1.50
N VAL A 810 11.53 33.17 -2.04
CA VAL A 810 10.09 32.82 -1.97
C VAL A 810 9.50 32.25 -0.68
N LEU A 811 10.24 31.58 0.19
CA LEU A 811 9.87 31.30 1.59
C LEU A 811 10.33 32.39 2.55
N ASP A 812 11.26 33.24 2.13
CA ASP A 812 11.37 34.60 2.67
C ASP A 812 10.26 35.46 2.05
N ILE A 813 9.01 34.98 2.08
CA ILE A 813 7.86 35.87 1.90
C ILE A 813 8.09 36.94 2.97
N GLN A 814 8.40 38.17 2.56
CA GLN A 814 7.93 39.28 3.35
C GLN A 814 6.44 39.05 3.39
N GLU A 815 5.93 38.45 4.48
CA GLU A 815 4.51 38.12 4.65
C GLU A 815 3.65 39.38 4.54
N ARG A 816 4.24 40.55 4.28
CA ARG A 816 3.65 41.86 4.24
C ARG A 816 3.89 42.49 2.87
N ALA A 817 2.82 43.03 2.28
CA ALA A 817 2.94 44.11 1.31
C ALA A 817 3.68 45.29 1.98
N LEU A 818 4.54 45.97 1.22
CA LEU A 818 5.23 47.15 1.74
C LEU A 818 4.27 48.36 1.79
N PRO A 819 4.44 49.29 2.74
CA PRO A 819 3.69 50.54 2.71
C PRO A 819 4.03 51.34 1.45
N LEU A 820 3.02 52.03 0.89
CA LEU A 820 3.14 52.85 -0.34
C LEU A 820 4.32 53.82 -0.31
N SER A 821 4.75 54.29 0.87
CA SER A 821 5.90 55.19 1.04
C SER A 821 7.22 54.64 0.47
N ARG A 822 7.29 53.33 0.19
CA ARG A 822 8.43 52.67 -0.47
C ARG A 822 8.28 52.56 -2.00
N TRP A 823 7.12 52.88 -2.56
CA TRP A 823 6.85 52.85 -4.00
C TRP A 823 6.63 54.27 -4.54
N ASN A 824 7.60 54.77 -5.30
CA ASN A 824 7.59 56.12 -5.89
C ASN A 824 7.05 56.14 -7.34
N GLY A 825 6.27 55.13 -7.74
CA GLY A 825 5.89 54.90 -9.13
C GLY A 825 6.95 54.19 -9.97
N SER A 826 8.06 53.75 -9.34
CA SER A 826 9.08 52.88 -9.93
C SER A 826 9.38 51.71 -8.99
N PHE A 827 9.79 50.58 -9.57
CA PHE A 827 10.27 49.41 -8.82
C PHE A 827 11.74 49.56 -8.39
N SER A 828 12.42 50.60 -8.85
CA SER A 828 13.82 50.86 -8.51
C SER A 828 13.98 51.08 -7.00
N GLY A 829 14.72 50.20 -6.34
CA GLY A 829 14.96 50.23 -4.90
C GLY A 829 13.93 49.50 -4.03
N MET A 830 12.86 48.94 -4.61
CA MET A 830 11.94 48.04 -3.89
C MET A 830 12.46 46.60 -3.86
N GLN A 831 12.22 45.90 -2.75
CA GLN A 831 12.43 44.46 -2.67
C GLN A 831 11.20 43.72 -3.23
N PRO A 832 11.37 42.75 -4.15
CA PRO A 832 10.27 41.94 -4.65
C PRO A 832 9.73 41.00 -3.57
N VAL A 833 8.42 40.72 -3.61
CA VAL A 833 7.80 39.69 -2.76
C VAL A 833 8.01 38.29 -3.33
N LEU A 834 8.25 38.17 -4.64
CA LEU A 834 8.64 36.91 -5.30
C LEU A 834 9.63 37.18 -6.43
N VAL A 835 10.60 36.29 -6.58
CA VAL A 835 11.57 36.26 -7.69
C VAL A 835 11.51 34.89 -8.35
N ARG A 836 11.55 34.87 -9.68
CA ARG A 836 11.42 33.67 -10.52
C ARG A 836 12.50 33.67 -11.59
N ASN A 837 13.60 32.97 -11.29
CA ASN A 837 14.78 32.89 -12.15
C ASN A 837 15.20 31.43 -12.44
N ASP A 838 14.35 30.45 -12.13
CA ASP A 838 14.64 29.02 -12.28
C ASP A 838 13.63 28.31 -13.20
N LYS A 839 14.08 27.19 -13.78
CA LYS A 839 13.30 26.39 -14.73
C LYS A 839 12.14 25.61 -14.12
N SER A 840 12.09 25.44 -12.79
CA SER A 840 11.10 24.56 -12.14
C SER A 840 9.70 25.17 -12.08
N PHE A 841 9.60 26.50 -12.22
CA PHE A 841 8.33 27.24 -12.26
C PHE A 841 7.83 27.54 -13.68
N ILE A 842 8.58 27.12 -14.71
CA ILE A 842 8.16 27.21 -16.10
C ILE A 842 7.27 26.02 -16.42
N GLN A 843 6.06 26.29 -16.88
CA GLN A 843 5.11 25.25 -17.28
C GLN A 843 5.06 25.17 -18.80
N THR A 844 5.22 23.96 -19.34
CA THR A 844 5.15 23.69 -20.79
C THR A 844 3.78 23.12 -21.14
N LEU A 845 3.15 23.67 -22.18
CA LEU A 845 1.83 23.22 -22.64
C LEU A 845 1.88 22.04 -23.64
N SER A 846 3.07 21.59 -24.04
CA SER A 846 3.26 20.44 -24.95
C SER A 846 4.23 19.38 -24.39
N SER A 847 4.06 18.12 -24.81
CA SER A 847 4.91 16.97 -24.44
C SER A 847 6.23 16.88 -25.23
N ALA A 848 6.55 17.88 -26.05
CA ALA A 848 7.80 17.94 -26.80
C ALA A 848 8.76 18.89 -26.09
N GLY A 849 9.87 18.35 -25.58
CA GLY A 849 10.87 19.08 -24.80
C GLY A 849 11.61 20.19 -25.56
N ASP A 850 10.95 21.32 -25.78
CA ASP A 850 11.59 22.58 -26.18
C ASP A 850 12.12 23.30 -24.92
N THR A 851 13.41 23.60 -24.95
CA THR A 851 14.22 24.05 -23.81
C THR A 851 14.35 25.57 -23.75
N TRP A 852 14.06 26.15 -22.59
CA TRP A 852 14.63 27.43 -22.15
C TRP A 852 16.15 27.42 -22.38
N VAL A 853 16.64 28.31 -23.25
CA VAL A 853 18.00 28.28 -23.79
C VAL A 853 18.99 28.97 -22.85
N ASN A 854 18.59 30.02 -22.11
CA ASN A 854 19.42 30.67 -21.07
C ASN A 854 18.63 31.69 -20.19
N ALA A 855 19.30 32.34 -19.22
CA ALA A 855 18.71 33.31 -18.28
C ALA A 855 18.00 34.52 -18.90
N ASN A 856 18.17 34.74 -20.20
CA ASN A 856 17.57 35.84 -20.94
C ASN A 856 16.22 35.48 -21.59
N ASP A 857 15.83 34.20 -21.58
CA ASP A 857 14.67 33.65 -22.30
C ASP A 857 13.36 33.95 -21.54
N LEU A 858 13.26 33.64 -20.24
CA LEU A 858 12.15 34.11 -19.40
C LEU A 858 12.49 34.10 -17.91
N SER A 859 12.42 35.26 -17.25
CA SER A 859 12.50 35.40 -15.78
C SER A 859 11.65 36.57 -15.29
N GLY A 860 11.42 36.69 -13.98
CA GLY A 860 10.73 37.87 -13.50
C GLY A 860 10.63 38.05 -11.99
N ARG A 861 10.03 39.18 -11.61
CA ARG A 861 9.89 39.66 -10.23
C ARG A 861 8.47 40.18 -9.98
N LEU A 862 7.86 39.77 -8.87
CA LEU A 862 6.58 40.29 -8.39
C LEU A 862 6.80 41.24 -7.20
N PHE A 863 6.14 42.38 -7.24
CA PHE A 863 6.19 43.42 -6.21
C PHE A 863 4.78 43.73 -5.72
N LEU A 864 4.61 43.88 -4.40
CA LEU A 864 3.35 44.27 -3.78
C LEU A 864 3.56 45.44 -2.82
N ALA A 865 2.73 46.47 -2.97
CA ALA A 865 2.60 47.55 -2.01
C ALA A 865 1.12 47.93 -1.85
N ASN A 866 0.74 48.56 -0.76
CA ASN A 866 -0.61 49.11 -0.60
C ASN A 866 -0.60 50.46 0.11
N ASP A 867 -1.64 51.24 -0.17
CA ASP A 867 -2.12 52.31 0.70
C ASP A 867 -3.46 51.92 1.33
N ASP A 868 -4.19 52.90 1.87
CA ASP A 868 -5.48 52.70 2.54
C ASP A 868 -6.59 52.16 1.62
N THR A 869 -6.44 52.34 0.30
CA THR A 869 -7.51 52.13 -0.68
C THR A 869 -7.11 51.23 -1.85
N THR A 870 -5.81 51.10 -2.12
CA THR A 870 -5.29 50.55 -3.38
C THR A 870 -4.17 49.55 -3.11
N LEU A 871 -4.27 48.39 -3.76
CA LEU A 871 -3.18 47.45 -3.94
C LEU A 871 -2.42 47.80 -5.22
N TYR A 872 -1.10 47.91 -5.10
CA TYR A 872 -0.17 48.12 -6.18
C TYR A 872 0.55 46.81 -6.47
N VAL A 873 0.38 46.30 -7.68
CA VAL A 873 1.04 45.07 -8.14
C VAL A 873 1.99 45.42 -9.27
N GLY A 874 3.27 45.12 -9.07
CA GLY A 874 4.31 45.24 -10.09
C GLY A 874 4.74 43.87 -10.56
N VAL A 875 4.79 43.66 -11.87
CA VAL A 875 5.40 42.47 -12.46
C VAL A 875 6.46 42.93 -13.44
N GLU A 876 7.70 42.58 -13.17
CA GLU A 876 8.81 42.77 -14.10
C GLU A 876 9.17 41.43 -14.73
N VAL A 877 9.21 41.38 -16.05
CA VAL A 877 9.54 40.21 -16.84
C VAL A 877 10.79 40.54 -17.66
N THR A 878 11.76 39.64 -17.67
CA THR A 878 12.87 39.66 -18.63
C THR A 878 12.58 38.62 -19.70
N ASP A 879 12.58 39.07 -20.94
CA ASP A 879 12.19 38.32 -22.14
C ASP A 879 13.04 38.84 -23.33
N ASP A 880 13.62 37.93 -24.10
CA ASP A 880 14.49 38.26 -25.22
C ASP A 880 13.74 38.56 -26.53
N VAL A 881 12.54 38.03 -26.74
CA VAL A 881 11.76 38.20 -27.98
C VAL A 881 10.28 38.49 -27.71
N HIS A 882 9.97 39.76 -27.44
CA HIS A 882 8.57 40.17 -27.30
C HIS A 882 7.74 40.00 -28.60
N VAL A 883 6.66 39.22 -28.51
CA VAL A 883 5.62 38.97 -29.50
C VAL A 883 4.35 39.75 -29.13
N ASP A 884 3.86 40.55 -30.07
CA ASP A 884 2.63 41.32 -29.89
C ASP A 884 1.38 40.41 -29.81
N PRO A 885 0.40 40.74 -28.94
CA PRO A 885 -0.85 40.02 -28.84
C PRO A 885 -1.77 40.20 -30.06
N PRO A 886 -2.68 39.24 -30.30
CA PRO A 886 -3.82 39.44 -31.21
C PRO A 886 -4.64 40.69 -30.85
N ASP A 887 -5.42 41.22 -31.80
CA ASP A 887 -6.29 42.39 -31.56
C ASP A 887 -7.39 42.13 -30.51
N ASP A 888 -7.82 40.88 -30.35
CA ASP A 888 -8.80 40.49 -29.34
C ASP A 888 -8.15 40.47 -27.94
N PRO A 889 -8.53 41.38 -27.01
CA PRO A 889 -7.97 41.40 -25.67
C PRO A 889 -8.20 40.10 -24.88
N ALA A 890 -9.25 39.33 -25.18
CA ALA A 890 -9.49 38.05 -24.53
C ALA A 890 -8.41 37.00 -24.85
N MET A 891 -7.62 37.24 -25.92
CA MET A 891 -6.58 36.35 -26.44
C MET A 891 -5.16 36.83 -26.14
N ILE A 892 -4.96 37.87 -25.31
CA ILE A 892 -3.61 38.36 -24.95
C ILE A 892 -2.71 37.27 -24.38
N TRP A 893 -3.29 36.23 -23.78
CA TRP A 893 -2.56 35.09 -23.23
C TRP A 893 -1.80 34.26 -24.28
N LYS A 894 -2.10 34.43 -25.58
CA LYS A 894 -1.41 33.75 -26.68
C LYS A 894 -0.08 34.40 -27.08
N ALA A 895 0.24 35.53 -26.46
CA ALA A 895 1.44 36.32 -26.71
C ALA A 895 2.06 36.77 -25.38
N ASP A 896 3.08 37.63 -25.45
CA ASP A 896 3.84 38.01 -24.28
C ASP A 896 3.04 38.99 -23.42
N SER A 897 2.69 38.47 -22.26
CA SER A 897 1.64 39.05 -21.43
C SER A 897 1.79 38.62 -19.98
N VAL A 898 1.28 39.46 -19.08
CA VAL A 898 1.16 39.11 -17.67
C VAL A 898 -0.30 38.89 -17.32
N GLN A 899 -0.57 37.84 -16.55
CA GLN A 899 -1.85 37.61 -15.90
C GLN A 899 -1.69 37.77 -14.38
N LEU A 900 -2.73 38.30 -13.75
CA LEU A 900 -2.81 38.63 -12.35
C LEU A 900 -4.09 38.03 -11.75
N GLY A 901 -3.92 37.22 -10.71
CA GLY A 901 -5.00 36.66 -9.91
C GLY A 901 -4.97 37.27 -8.51
N ILE A 902 -6.08 37.87 -8.05
CA ILE A 902 -6.22 38.40 -6.70
C ILE A 902 -7.50 37.85 -6.08
N ALA A 903 -7.46 37.38 -4.84
CA ALA A 903 -8.63 36.90 -4.11
C ALA A 903 -8.67 37.37 -2.65
N ALA A 904 -9.88 37.51 -2.12
CA ALA A 904 -10.12 37.71 -0.69
C ALA A 904 -9.66 36.48 0.12
N ARG A 905 -9.46 36.65 1.44
CA ARG A 905 -8.96 35.61 2.35
C ARG A 905 -9.71 34.27 2.26
N ASP A 906 -11.01 34.33 2.06
CA ASP A 906 -11.93 33.18 2.00
C ASP A 906 -12.23 32.73 0.56
N GLY A 907 -11.60 33.33 -0.45
CA GLY A 907 -11.84 33.03 -1.86
C GLY A 907 -13.19 33.51 -2.40
N SER A 908 -14.04 34.17 -1.60
CA SER A 908 -15.41 34.57 -1.97
C SER A 908 -15.46 35.59 -3.12
N LYS A 909 -14.42 36.42 -3.23
CA LYS A 909 -14.25 37.43 -4.28
C LYS A 909 -12.90 37.26 -4.93
N ALA A 910 -12.87 37.15 -6.26
CA ALA A 910 -11.64 36.97 -7.01
C ALA A 910 -11.65 37.73 -8.34
N LEU A 911 -10.49 38.28 -8.69
CA LEU A 911 -10.18 38.95 -9.94
C LEU A 911 -9.12 38.12 -10.67
N GLU A 912 -9.35 37.86 -11.95
CA GLU A 912 -8.34 37.36 -12.88
C GLU A 912 -8.32 38.31 -14.07
N CYS A 913 -7.22 39.02 -14.25
CA CYS A 913 -7.04 39.98 -15.32
C CYS A 913 -5.64 39.87 -15.92
N GLY A 914 -5.39 40.51 -17.05
CA GLY A 914 -4.08 40.48 -17.69
C GLY A 914 -3.85 41.65 -18.59
N ALA A 915 -2.58 41.90 -18.90
CA ALA A 915 -2.13 42.97 -19.77
C ALA A 915 -1.03 42.51 -20.71
N ALA A 916 -0.99 43.10 -21.91
CA ALA A 916 0.03 42.87 -22.92
C ALA A 916 0.36 44.19 -23.63
N ILE A 917 1.60 44.35 -24.08
CA ILE A 917 2.02 45.50 -24.89
C ILE A 917 1.73 45.17 -26.35
N LYS A 918 1.11 46.11 -27.07
CA LYS A 918 0.93 46.06 -28.53
C LYS A 918 1.26 47.44 -29.11
N GLY A 919 2.44 47.56 -29.72
CA GLY A 919 3.00 48.87 -30.08
C GLY A 919 3.07 49.79 -28.85
N ASP A 920 2.52 51.00 -28.95
CA ASP A 920 2.47 51.97 -27.84
C ASP A 920 1.26 51.78 -26.89
N ASN A 921 0.40 50.77 -27.15
CA ASN A 921 -0.82 50.53 -26.39
C ASN A 921 -0.65 49.38 -25.39
N VAL A 922 -1.42 49.43 -24.30
CA VAL A 922 -1.57 48.33 -23.35
C VAL A 922 -2.94 47.69 -23.56
N LEU A 923 -2.97 46.51 -24.18
CA LEU A 923 -4.18 45.69 -24.23
C LEU A 923 -4.43 45.09 -22.85
N PHE A 924 -5.68 45.06 -22.42
CA PHE A 924 -6.09 44.62 -21.10
C PHE A 924 -7.36 43.79 -21.18
N ASN A 925 -7.43 42.72 -20.39
CA ASN A 925 -8.61 41.87 -20.31
C ASN A 925 -8.87 41.40 -18.89
N ILE A 926 -10.15 41.19 -18.57
CA ILE A 926 -10.61 40.60 -17.32
C ILE A 926 -11.33 39.30 -17.66
N TRP A 927 -10.81 38.17 -17.18
CA TRP A 927 -11.45 36.85 -17.30
C TRP A 927 -12.40 36.56 -16.13
N LYS A 928 -12.12 37.12 -14.95
CA LYS A 928 -12.94 36.96 -13.75
C LYS A 928 -12.93 38.25 -12.95
N THR A 929 -14.07 38.68 -12.43
CA THR A 929 -14.16 39.88 -11.57
C THR A 929 -15.27 39.73 -10.54
N PRO A 930 -15.11 40.29 -9.32
CA PRO A 930 -16.18 40.34 -8.34
C PRO A 930 -17.25 41.41 -8.66
N VAL A 931 -16.96 42.37 -9.54
CA VAL A 931 -17.85 43.49 -9.90
C VAL A 931 -17.77 43.84 -11.39
N ALA A 932 -18.87 44.34 -11.97
CA ALA A 932 -18.97 44.60 -13.41
C ALA A 932 -18.13 45.79 -13.90
N ASP A 933 -17.86 46.77 -13.04
CA ASP A 933 -17.14 48.01 -13.37
C ASP A 933 -15.62 47.95 -13.09
N ALA A 934 -15.06 46.75 -12.84
CA ALA A 934 -13.66 46.61 -12.45
C ALA A 934 -12.65 47.16 -13.47
N ASP A 935 -12.92 47.02 -14.78
CA ASP A 935 -12.00 47.51 -15.82
C ASP A 935 -11.78 49.03 -15.77
N SER A 936 -12.83 49.82 -15.57
CA SER A 936 -12.71 51.29 -15.48
C SER A 936 -11.98 51.75 -14.22
N ARG A 937 -11.88 50.88 -13.21
CA ARG A 937 -11.32 51.16 -11.89
C ARG A 937 -9.87 50.71 -11.75
N ILE A 938 -9.44 49.69 -12.50
CA ILE A 938 -8.08 49.18 -12.47
C ILE A 938 -7.20 50.03 -13.39
N LYS A 939 -6.24 50.76 -12.82
CA LYS A 939 -5.25 51.48 -13.64
C LYS A 939 -4.09 50.53 -13.96
N ARG A 940 -3.65 50.55 -15.22
CA ARG A 940 -2.60 49.67 -15.73
C ARG A 940 -1.61 50.46 -16.58
N THR A 941 -0.34 50.13 -16.46
CA THR A 941 0.73 50.64 -17.33
C THR A 941 1.67 49.49 -17.64
N ALA A 942 2.23 49.49 -18.85
CA ALA A 942 3.28 48.57 -19.23
C ALA A 942 4.38 49.36 -19.95
N VAL A 943 5.63 49.16 -19.57
CA VAL A 943 6.79 49.85 -20.16
C VAL A 943 7.83 48.80 -20.54
N LYS A 944 8.25 48.82 -21.80
CA LYS A 944 9.32 47.98 -22.34
C LYS A 944 10.61 48.79 -22.44
N ASP A 945 11.69 48.26 -21.88
CA ASP A 945 13.03 48.83 -21.90
C ASP A 945 14.07 47.73 -22.17
N GLY A 946 14.48 47.63 -23.44
CA GLY A 946 15.28 46.50 -23.92
C GLY A 946 14.55 45.17 -23.74
N MET A 947 15.16 44.26 -22.99
CA MET A 947 14.65 42.92 -22.67
C MET A 947 13.73 42.91 -21.43
N ILE A 948 13.51 44.06 -20.79
CA ILE A 948 12.73 44.14 -19.56
C ILE A 948 11.37 44.78 -19.85
N VAL A 949 10.30 44.05 -19.52
CA VAL A 949 8.92 44.55 -19.57
C VAL A 949 8.38 44.70 -18.15
N ARG A 950 7.85 45.88 -17.83
CA ARG A 950 7.32 46.22 -16.51
C ARG A 950 5.83 46.50 -16.57
N TYR A 951 5.03 45.62 -16.01
CA TYR A 951 3.59 45.79 -15.84
C TYR A 951 3.29 46.30 -14.44
N THR A 952 2.41 47.30 -14.35
CA THR A 952 1.91 47.84 -13.09
C THR A 952 0.39 47.82 -13.09
N PHE A 953 -0.21 47.31 -12.01
CA PHE A 953 -1.64 47.36 -11.76
C PHE A 953 -1.90 48.13 -10.47
N LYS A 954 -2.86 49.05 -10.51
CA LYS A 954 -3.45 49.72 -9.35
C LYS A 954 -4.85 49.19 -9.17
N VAL A 955 -5.05 48.35 -8.16
CA VAL A 955 -6.29 47.60 -7.94
C VAL A 955 -6.94 48.08 -6.64
N PRO A 956 -8.13 48.70 -6.69
CA PRO A 956 -8.84 49.12 -5.48
C PRO A 956 -9.14 47.94 -4.55
N LEU A 957 -8.84 48.08 -3.26
CA LEU A 957 -8.99 47.03 -2.25
C LEU A 957 -10.45 46.66 -1.98
N ASP A 958 -11.36 47.62 -2.16
CA ASP A 958 -12.80 47.45 -1.94
C ASP A 958 -13.44 46.48 -2.96
N LEU A 959 -12.81 46.25 -4.12
CA LEU A 959 -13.20 45.18 -5.06
C LEU A 959 -13.26 43.81 -4.36
N PHE A 960 -12.42 43.61 -3.34
CA PHE A 960 -12.35 42.37 -2.55
C PHE A 960 -12.93 42.53 -1.14
N GLY A 961 -13.43 43.71 -0.78
CA GLY A 961 -13.81 44.04 0.60
C GLY A 961 -12.63 43.99 1.58
N ALA A 962 -11.40 44.15 1.08
CA ALA A 962 -10.18 44.12 1.88
C ALA A 962 -9.83 45.51 2.42
N ARG A 963 -9.11 45.55 3.54
CA ARG A 963 -8.57 46.76 4.17
C ARG A 963 -7.10 46.56 4.53
N PRO A 964 -6.33 47.65 4.74
CA PRO A 964 -5.02 47.59 5.39
C PRO A 964 -5.02 46.66 6.61
N GLY A 965 -4.02 45.77 6.71
CA GLY A 965 -3.98 44.77 7.77
C GLY A 965 -4.86 43.52 7.56
N ASP A 966 -5.57 43.38 6.43
CA ASP A 966 -6.16 42.10 6.02
C ASP A 966 -5.16 41.22 5.25
N ARG A 967 -5.37 39.90 5.23
CA ARG A 967 -4.65 38.97 4.34
C ARG A 967 -5.40 38.80 3.03
N ILE A 968 -4.70 38.95 1.90
CA ILE A 968 -5.22 38.70 0.55
C ILE A 968 -4.37 37.63 -0.15
N ALA A 969 -4.94 36.96 -1.14
CA ALA A 969 -4.20 36.02 -1.97
C ALA A 969 -3.87 36.66 -3.32
N VAL A 970 -2.61 36.58 -3.75
CA VAL A 970 -2.13 37.17 -5.01
C VAL A 970 -1.25 36.17 -5.75
N SER A 971 -1.55 35.96 -7.02
CA SER A 971 -0.73 35.20 -7.95
C SER A 971 -0.52 35.98 -9.24
N ALA A 972 0.56 35.70 -9.95
CA ALA A 972 0.79 36.19 -11.30
C ALA A 972 1.41 35.09 -12.15
N LEU A 973 1.25 35.19 -13.47
CA LEU A 973 2.07 34.45 -14.43
C LEU A 973 2.48 35.35 -15.60
N ALA A 974 3.62 35.06 -16.20
CA ALA A 974 4.10 35.68 -17.43
C ALA A 974 4.05 34.64 -18.56
N ASN A 975 3.33 34.95 -19.63
CA ASN A 975 3.28 34.14 -20.84
C ASN A 975 4.42 34.52 -21.77
N ASP A 976 4.93 33.52 -22.48
CA ASP A 976 5.98 33.64 -23.49
C ASP A 976 5.55 32.89 -24.79
N ALA A 977 5.78 33.52 -25.94
CA ALA A 977 5.20 33.16 -27.23
C ALA A 977 6.14 33.28 -28.46
N ASP A 978 7.45 33.32 -28.27
CA ASP A 978 8.52 33.40 -29.28
C ASP A 978 8.32 32.72 -30.65
N LYS A 979 7.55 31.62 -30.71
CA LYS A 979 7.36 30.79 -31.92
C LYS A 979 5.92 30.73 -32.41
N THR A 980 5.17 31.83 -32.31
CA THR A 980 3.80 32.06 -32.84
C THR A 980 2.65 31.37 -32.11
N GLU A 981 2.90 30.62 -31.04
CA GLU A 981 1.90 30.06 -30.13
C GLU A 981 2.45 30.05 -28.68
N ARG A 982 1.58 30.22 -27.67
CA ARG A 982 1.96 30.12 -26.24
C ARG A 982 2.48 28.70 -25.95
N LYS A 983 3.78 28.54 -25.79
CA LYS A 983 4.42 27.25 -25.50
C LYS A 983 4.73 27.07 -24.01
N VAL A 984 5.10 28.16 -23.34
CA VAL A 984 5.47 28.15 -21.92
C VAL A 984 4.89 29.35 -21.17
N PHE A 985 4.87 29.26 -19.84
CA PHE A 985 4.63 30.41 -18.97
C PHE A 985 5.38 30.25 -17.65
N LEU A 986 5.80 31.37 -17.07
CA LEU A 986 6.43 31.46 -15.76
C LEU A 986 5.39 31.78 -14.69
N GLU A 987 5.21 30.91 -13.71
CA GLU A 987 4.22 31.12 -12.65
C GLU A 987 4.88 31.65 -11.36
N PHE A 988 4.45 32.82 -10.89
CA PHE A 988 4.89 33.41 -9.62
C PHE A 988 4.18 32.74 -8.43
N GLY A 989 2.94 32.31 -8.57
CA GLY A 989 2.22 31.53 -7.56
C GLY A 989 1.21 30.59 -8.21
N SER A 990 0.97 29.41 -7.65
CA SER A 990 0.03 28.46 -8.25
C SER A 990 -1.39 29.00 -8.28
N GLY A 991 -2.22 28.48 -9.19
CA GLY A 991 -3.66 28.75 -9.23
C GLY A 991 -4.18 29.38 -10.51
N ILE A 992 -3.34 30.06 -11.31
CA ILE A 992 -3.79 30.73 -12.54
C ILE A 992 -3.56 29.81 -13.74
N GLY A 993 -2.40 29.15 -13.86
CA GLY A 993 -2.06 28.37 -15.05
C GLY A 993 -2.77 27.03 -15.09
N ILE A 994 -2.33 26.12 -14.22
CA ILE A 994 -2.67 24.68 -14.27
C ILE A 994 -3.96 24.37 -13.52
N THR A 995 -4.03 24.77 -12.25
CA THR A 995 -5.10 24.31 -11.34
C THR A 995 -6.38 25.12 -11.47
N LYS A 996 -6.31 26.36 -11.99
CA LYS A 996 -7.44 27.29 -12.09
C LYS A 996 -8.19 27.44 -10.76
N ASP A 997 -7.44 27.42 -9.65
CA ASP A 997 -7.94 27.42 -8.27
C ASP A 997 -7.38 28.62 -7.49
N THR A 998 -8.27 29.51 -7.08
CA THR A 998 -7.92 30.71 -6.29
C THR A 998 -7.42 30.36 -4.89
N GLU A 999 -7.72 29.18 -4.35
CA GLU A 999 -7.20 28.74 -3.05
C GLU A 999 -5.69 28.45 -3.09
N ALA A 1000 -5.14 28.17 -4.27
CA ALA A 1000 -3.71 27.90 -4.46
C ALA A 1000 -2.84 29.17 -4.49
N TYR A 1001 -3.45 30.36 -4.52
CA TYR A 1001 -2.74 31.63 -4.60
C TYR A 1001 -1.92 31.86 -3.30
N PRO A 1002 -0.64 32.29 -3.40
CA PRO A 1002 0.13 32.73 -2.24
C PRO A 1002 -0.56 33.87 -1.48
N ARG A 1003 -0.42 33.90 -0.15
CA ARG A 1003 -1.11 34.86 0.73
C ARG A 1003 -0.15 35.92 1.27
N TYR A 1004 -0.60 37.16 1.27
CA TYR A 1004 0.14 38.34 1.73
C TYR A 1004 -0.70 39.18 2.69
N GLN A 1005 -0.08 39.64 3.77
CA GLN A 1005 -0.63 40.59 4.73
C GLN A 1005 -0.52 42.00 4.16
N LEU A 1006 -1.61 42.75 4.07
CA LEU A 1006 -1.54 44.16 3.69
C LEU A 1006 -0.88 44.96 4.81
N SER A 1007 -0.06 45.95 4.44
CA SER A 1007 0.48 46.93 5.40
C SER A 1007 -0.67 47.72 6.05
N ARG A 1008 -0.47 48.11 7.31
CA ARG A 1008 -1.42 48.92 8.10
C ARG A 1008 -1.14 50.39 7.97
#